data_AF-A0A918V708-F1
#
_entry.id   AF-A0A918V708-F1
#
_cell.length_a   1.000
_cell.length_b   1.000
_cell.length_c   1.000
_cell.angle_alpha   90.00
_cell.angle_beta   90.00
_cell.angle_gamma   90.00
#
_symmetry.space_group_name_H-M   'P 1'
#
loop_
_entity.id
_entity.type
_entity.pdbx_description
1 polymer ?
#
loop_
_entity_poly.entity_id
_entity_poly.type
_entity_poly.pdbx_seq_one_letter_code
_entity_poly.pdbx_strand_id
1 'polypeptide(L)'
;MKNYIILLCSAFLVFSCQTKQETSKEEDPRMAGFKGKIAKTFEDSVEDWPEVETFTGKDPNVLIILLDDVGYGQLGPYGGLTETPNIDKLAKGGLLYNNFHTTALCSPSRAAILAGRNTHSIGMGSHALSAMGFPGYAGRVPMEAQEVTKIAQKGGWTTYALGKWDHTPGFQTHQIGPYTYWPTNDGFDHTYTFMAADANNFTPVMYAGHEPIEPSRGNPDYHLSTDLSNKATHYLTGQASIDPDRPFFMFWAPGGMHAPHHAPKEYIEKYKGKFDMGWDEARKKIHKRQLELGVIPAGSALTERNKEIPAWDSLTADEKRMYARQMEAFAGQLEHLDMEIGRMLATLERIGKLDNTLIILTSDNGASGEGGLSGSHNEMLIVNSQQTRLEENLDRYDEWGSEATDNHYHAGWALAGNTPFKYFKQTVHNGGIKDPLIVHWPAGIKGKGEVRNQYHHIIDIAPTILEVLDLDFMEEIDGIKQMPIDGGSFAYSFNAPDAPDQHTTQYYEMYGNRAIYKDGWKAVTIHGNRMPWDFAGTYPFDDDVWELYNVKEDFTESNDLSQKFPEKLEDLKAAWEEEAWKYNVFPLYDDLGARFSNVAKIYAPQRKEFIFYPPGAVRISEPYSPPVKNKNHSITAYVDMPKEGASGVLVAAGGLYGGYTLYVKDNRLVYEYNAYNEDRFTIKSNTALPKGEVVLKAVYEVNEDKTAVVTLFVNGEQVGQGPVNRTHPGQYSLSETFDVGQDTGTPVSKHFTRENKFTGNLDRLVVSLK
;
A
#
# COMPACT_ATOMS: atom_id res chain seq x y z
N MET A 1 41.82 51.82 -86.89
CA MET A 1 42.97 51.20 -87.56
C MET A 1 42.97 49.71 -87.26
N LYS A 2 42.87 48.89 -88.32
CA LYS A 2 43.27 47.47 -88.48
C LYS A 2 42.87 46.43 -87.43
N ASN A 3 41.91 45.59 -87.84
CA ASN A 3 41.89 44.11 -87.83
C ASN A 3 43.12 43.41 -87.20
N TYR A 4 42.91 42.37 -86.40
CA TYR A 4 42.89 40.97 -86.89
C TYR A 4 42.47 39.98 -85.79
N ILE A 5 41.77 38.95 -86.25
CA ILE A 5 41.21 37.75 -85.61
C ILE A 5 42.32 36.71 -85.35
N ILE A 6 42.15 35.84 -84.34
CA ILE A 6 42.33 34.36 -84.30
C ILE A 6 42.49 33.92 -82.82
N LEU A 7 41.46 33.35 -82.17
CA LEU A 7 41.09 31.92 -82.04
C LEU A 7 42.08 31.06 -81.24
N LEU A 8 41.70 30.64 -80.02
CA LEU A 8 41.52 29.23 -79.58
C LEU A 8 41.42 29.09 -78.03
N CYS A 9 40.37 28.38 -77.61
CA CYS A 9 40.19 27.48 -76.44
C CYS A 9 40.90 27.83 -75.12
N SER A 10 40.25 27.89 -73.95
CA SER A 10 39.51 26.77 -73.33
C SER A 10 38.75 27.26 -72.10
N ALA A 11 37.55 26.72 -71.89
CA ALA A 11 36.70 26.97 -70.74
C ALA A 11 37.27 26.34 -69.45
N PHE A 12 37.18 27.06 -68.32
CA PHE A 12 36.69 26.58 -67.02
C PHE A 12 36.49 27.79 -66.10
N LEU A 13 35.23 28.22 -65.96
CA LEU A 13 34.78 29.23 -65.00
C LEU A 13 34.46 28.52 -63.68
N VAL A 14 35.31 28.71 -62.67
CA VAL A 14 34.98 28.35 -61.28
C VAL A 14 34.32 29.57 -60.65
N PHE A 15 32.98 29.58 -60.61
CA PHE A 15 32.21 30.49 -59.78
C PHE A 15 32.22 29.96 -58.33
N SER A 16 33.01 30.58 -57.47
CA SER A 16 32.94 30.42 -56.02
C SER A 16 31.68 31.13 -55.51
N CYS A 17 30.55 30.42 -55.48
CA CYS A 17 29.34 30.84 -54.76
C CYS A 17 29.48 30.38 -53.30
N GLN A 18 30.01 31.24 -52.42
CA GLN A 18 29.84 31.05 -50.98
C GLN A 18 28.43 31.52 -50.60
N THR A 19 27.46 30.63 -50.73
CA THR A 19 26.17 30.77 -50.04
C THR A 19 26.42 30.55 -48.56
N LYS A 20 26.43 31.62 -47.77
CA LYS A 20 26.22 31.53 -46.32
C LYS A 20 24.85 30.90 -46.12
N GLN A 21 24.85 29.62 -45.78
CA GLN A 21 23.68 28.93 -45.30
C GLN A 21 23.40 29.47 -43.89
N GLU A 22 22.61 30.54 -43.79
CA GLU A 22 21.98 30.93 -42.54
C GLU A 22 21.03 29.79 -42.17
N THR A 23 21.46 28.89 -41.29
CA THR A 23 20.54 27.98 -40.60
C THR A 23 19.50 28.85 -39.92
N SER A 24 18.23 28.70 -40.31
CA SER A 24 17.13 29.43 -39.68
C SER A 24 17.17 29.17 -38.18
N LYS A 25 17.16 30.24 -37.38
CA LYS A 25 17.09 30.13 -35.92
C LYS A 25 15.79 29.47 -35.43
N GLU A 26 14.84 29.20 -36.32
CA GLU A 26 13.55 28.56 -36.02
C GLU A 26 13.69 27.09 -35.59
N GLU A 27 14.76 26.39 -35.95
CA GLU A 27 15.01 25.00 -35.51
C GLU A 27 15.95 24.90 -34.30
N ASP A 28 16.37 26.03 -33.71
CA ASP A 28 17.22 26.01 -32.52
C ASP A 28 16.37 25.68 -31.29
N PRO A 29 16.61 24.55 -30.58
CA PRO A 29 15.81 24.19 -29.40
C PRO A 29 15.90 25.22 -28.28
N ARG A 30 16.90 26.11 -28.28
CA ARG A 30 17.01 27.24 -27.34
C ARG A 30 16.01 28.36 -27.61
N MET A 31 15.45 28.40 -28.82
CA MET A 31 14.45 29.38 -29.25
C MET A 31 13.04 28.79 -29.28
N ALA A 32 12.88 27.49 -28.96
CA ALA A 32 11.60 26.81 -28.94
C ALA A 32 10.62 27.54 -27.99
N GLY A 33 9.48 27.97 -28.54
CA GLY A 33 8.44 28.68 -27.79
C GLY A 33 8.63 30.19 -27.62
N PHE A 34 9.81 30.76 -27.91
CA PHE A 34 10.06 32.20 -27.81
C PHE A 34 9.54 32.95 -29.05
N LYS A 35 8.53 33.79 -28.84
CA LYS A 35 7.86 34.65 -29.84
C LYS A 35 8.42 36.08 -29.86
N GLY A 36 9.35 36.39 -28.97
CA GLY A 36 9.94 37.73 -28.86
C GLY A 36 10.99 37.99 -29.93
N LYS A 37 11.80 39.04 -29.72
CA LYS A 37 12.88 39.42 -30.62
C LYS A 37 14.17 39.59 -29.83
N ILE A 38 15.23 38.90 -30.25
CA ILE A 38 16.59 39.11 -29.70
C ILE A 38 17.40 39.96 -30.67
N ALA A 39 17.86 41.12 -30.21
CA ALA A 39 18.76 42.01 -30.94
C ALA A 39 20.08 42.23 -30.18
N LYS A 40 20.97 43.09 -30.71
CA LYS A 40 22.27 43.37 -30.11
C LYS A 40 22.18 44.13 -28.79
N THR A 41 21.13 44.94 -28.63
CA THR A 41 20.85 45.73 -27.44
C THR A 41 19.47 45.36 -26.91
N PHE A 42 19.22 45.63 -25.63
CA PHE A 42 17.92 45.39 -25.02
C PHE A 42 16.85 46.27 -25.68
N GLU A 43 17.19 47.52 -26.03
CA GLU A 43 16.29 48.49 -26.68
C GLU A 43 15.77 48.02 -28.05
N ASP A 44 16.56 47.21 -28.77
CA ASP A 44 16.17 46.65 -30.06
C ASP A 44 15.50 45.27 -29.94
N SER A 45 15.43 44.73 -28.72
CA SER A 45 14.86 43.43 -28.38
C SER A 45 13.40 43.58 -27.91
N VAL A 46 12.64 42.50 -28.02
CA VAL A 46 11.26 42.39 -27.52
C VAL A 46 11.22 41.16 -26.64
N GLU A 47 10.86 41.36 -25.38
CA GLU A 47 10.64 40.26 -24.46
C GLU A 47 9.41 39.45 -24.88
N ASP A 48 9.47 38.16 -24.65
CA ASP A 48 8.31 37.27 -24.73
C ASP A 48 8.29 36.49 -23.43
N TRP A 49 7.44 36.97 -22.53
CA TRP A 49 7.23 36.34 -21.24
C TRP A 49 6.23 35.21 -21.45
N PRO A 50 6.51 34.00 -20.93
CA PRO A 50 5.56 32.90 -21.04
C PRO A 50 4.24 33.30 -20.37
N GLU A 51 3.12 32.93 -20.98
CA GLU A 51 1.81 33.07 -20.35
C GLU A 51 1.81 32.28 -19.05
N VAL A 52 1.46 32.94 -17.95
CA VAL A 52 1.27 32.26 -16.66
C VAL A 52 -0.10 31.61 -16.74
N GLU A 53 -0.16 30.29 -16.48
CA GLU A 53 -1.44 29.60 -16.34
C GLU A 53 -2.28 30.30 -15.27
N THR A 54 -3.53 30.62 -15.62
CA THR A 54 -4.48 31.25 -14.70
C THR A 54 -5.65 30.32 -14.50
N PHE A 55 -5.95 30.03 -13.24
CA PHE A 55 -7.08 29.20 -12.86
C PHE A 55 -8.27 30.07 -12.48
N THR A 56 -9.49 29.56 -12.69
CA THR A 56 -10.71 30.33 -12.44
C THR A 56 -11.35 30.07 -11.08
N GLY A 57 -10.79 29.12 -10.32
CA GLY A 57 -11.36 28.62 -9.06
C GLY A 57 -12.61 27.77 -9.22
N LYS A 58 -13.06 27.53 -10.46
CA LYS A 58 -14.27 26.76 -10.78
C LYS A 58 -14.00 25.27 -10.96
N ASP A 59 -12.78 24.92 -11.34
CA ASP A 59 -12.39 23.53 -11.55
C ASP A 59 -12.48 22.75 -10.23
N PRO A 60 -13.09 21.55 -10.22
CA PRO A 60 -13.24 20.78 -8.99
C PRO A 60 -11.90 20.32 -8.43
N ASN A 61 -11.81 20.28 -7.11
CA ASN A 61 -10.73 19.57 -6.43
C ASN A 61 -11.09 18.09 -6.29
N VAL A 62 -10.09 17.23 -6.09
CA VAL A 62 -10.30 15.80 -5.82
C VAL A 62 -9.65 15.44 -4.49
N LEU A 63 -10.39 14.73 -3.64
CA LEU A 63 -9.87 14.06 -2.45
C LEU A 63 -10.33 12.61 -2.44
N ILE A 64 -9.40 11.69 -2.65
CA ILE A 64 -9.63 10.26 -2.45
C ILE A 64 -9.17 9.90 -1.03
N ILE A 65 -10.07 9.34 -0.24
CA ILE A 65 -9.82 8.73 1.06
C ILE A 65 -9.90 7.22 0.87
N LEU A 66 -8.74 6.55 0.86
CA LEU A 66 -8.68 5.10 0.68
C LEU A 66 -8.36 4.41 2.01
N LEU A 67 -9.37 3.79 2.60
CA LEU A 67 -9.23 2.95 3.79
C LEU A 67 -8.56 1.61 3.41
N ASP A 68 -7.93 0.96 4.39
CA ASP A 68 -7.15 -0.27 4.21
C ASP A 68 -7.80 -1.41 4.99
N ASP A 69 -8.25 -2.47 4.34
CA ASP A 69 -8.92 -3.62 4.97
C ASP A 69 -10.24 -3.31 5.72
N VAL A 70 -11.02 -2.33 5.25
CA VAL A 70 -12.33 -1.99 5.84
C VAL A 70 -13.47 -2.72 5.13
N GLY A 71 -14.09 -3.67 5.82
CA GLY A 71 -15.26 -4.39 5.34
C GLY A 71 -16.52 -3.54 5.24
N TYR A 72 -17.41 -3.97 4.34
CA TYR A 72 -18.70 -3.32 4.05
C TYR A 72 -19.48 -2.89 5.31
N GLY A 73 -19.64 -3.78 6.27
CA GLY A 73 -20.40 -3.58 7.51
C GLY A 73 -19.60 -2.99 8.68
N GLN A 74 -18.41 -2.41 8.47
CA GLN A 74 -17.62 -1.80 9.55
C GLN A 74 -17.86 -0.30 9.73
N LEU A 75 -18.38 0.39 8.71
CA LEU A 75 -18.68 1.82 8.76
C LEU A 75 -20.13 2.08 9.21
N GLY A 76 -20.33 3.13 10.01
CA GLY A 76 -21.66 3.54 10.50
C GLY A 76 -22.74 3.64 9.42
N PRO A 77 -22.49 4.25 8.23
CA PRO A 77 -23.49 4.39 7.17
C PRO A 77 -23.87 3.07 6.50
N TYR A 78 -23.05 2.03 6.72
CA TYR A 78 -23.27 0.67 6.24
C TYR A 78 -23.63 -0.30 7.38
N GLY A 79 -24.10 0.24 8.52
CA GLY A 79 -24.63 -0.52 9.66
C GLY A 79 -23.60 -0.93 10.71
N GLY A 80 -22.35 -0.47 10.58
CA GLY A 80 -21.26 -0.76 11.51
C GLY A 80 -21.54 -0.39 12.96
N LEU A 81 -20.80 -1.01 13.86
CA LEU A 81 -20.97 -0.87 15.32
C LEU A 81 -19.99 0.14 15.95
N THR A 82 -18.91 0.47 15.24
CA THR A 82 -17.93 1.47 15.64
C THR A 82 -18.46 2.88 15.38
N GLU A 83 -18.07 3.84 16.22
CA GLU A 83 -18.48 5.24 16.05
C GLU A 83 -17.63 5.91 14.96
N THR A 84 -18.27 6.30 13.84
CA THR A 84 -17.63 7.00 12.71
C THR A 84 -18.38 8.30 12.36
N PRO A 85 -18.51 9.27 13.30
CA PRO A 85 -19.38 10.42 13.13
C PRO A 85 -19.05 11.32 11.92
N ASN A 86 -17.79 11.40 11.50
CA ASN A 86 -17.38 12.24 10.38
C ASN A 86 -17.68 11.57 9.04
N ILE A 87 -17.44 10.26 8.92
CA ILE A 87 -17.87 9.44 7.78
C ILE A 87 -19.40 9.42 7.70
N ASP A 88 -20.10 9.34 8.83
CA ASP A 88 -21.57 9.46 8.90
C ASP A 88 -22.06 10.82 8.35
N LYS A 89 -21.38 11.91 8.71
CA LYS A 89 -21.69 13.25 8.18
C LYS A 89 -21.42 13.32 6.68
N LEU A 90 -20.30 12.76 6.21
CA LEU A 90 -19.94 12.71 4.79
C LEU A 90 -20.99 11.95 3.97
N ALA A 91 -21.39 10.75 4.44
CA ALA A 91 -22.43 9.94 3.80
C ALA A 91 -23.78 10.66 3.75
N LYS A 92 -24.20 11.31 4.84
CA LYS A 92 -25.45 12.11 4.88
C LYS A 92 -25.43 13.30 3.91
N GLY A 93 -24.25 13.85 3.61
CA GLY A 93 -24.08 14.93 2.65
C GLY A 93 -23.88 14.48 1.21
N GLY A 94 -23.60 13.19 0.98
CA GLY A 94 -23.24 12.63 -0.32
C GLY A 94 -24.14 11.49 -0.76
N LEU A 95 -23.59 10.60 -1.58
CA LEU A 95 -24.22 9.37 -2.07
C LEU A 95 -23.51 8.16 -1.47
N LEU A 96 -24.27 7.12 -1.16
CA LEU A 96 -23.75 5.81 -0.80
C LEU A 96 -23.94 4.84 -1.96
N TYR A 97 -22.91 4.13 -2.35
CA TYR A 97 -23.00 3.05 -3.32
C TYR A 97 -23.01 1.73 -2.59
N ASN A 98 -24.05 0.92 -2.82
CA ASN A 98 -24.16 -0.39 -2.18
C ASN A 98 -23.76 -1.55 -3.09
N ASN A 99 -23.33 -1.27 -4.32
CA ASN A 99 -22.94 -2.25 -5.33
C ASN A 99 -21.63 -1.87 -6.02
N PHE A 100 -20.74 -1.23 -5.25
CA PHE A 100 -19.37 -0.94 -5.65
C PHE A 100 -18.46 -2.10 -5.26
N HIS A 101 -17.48 -2.38 -6.11
CA HIS A 101 -16.56 -3.49 -5.91
C HIS A 101 -15.11 -3.07 -6.12
N THR A 102 -14.20 -3.68 -5.38
CA THR A 102 -12.76 -3.54 -5.57
C THR A 102 -12.15 -4.87 -5.98
N THR A 103 -10.83 -4.94 -6.01
CA THR A 103 -10.17 -6.24 -6.01
C THR A 103 -10.14 -6.83 -4.61
N ALA A 104 -9.71 -8.09 -4.48
CA ALA A 104 -9.62 -8.77 -3.20
C ALA A 104 -8.31 -8.50 -2.42
N LEU A 105 -7.49 -7.52 -2.85
CA LEU A 105 -6.20 -7.22 -2.21
C LEU A 105 -5.76 -5.76 -2.41
N CYS A 106 -4.97 -5.25 -1.46
CA CYS A 106 -4.56 -3.86 -1.35
C CYS A 106 -3.78 -3.33 -2.58
N SER A 107 -2.58 -3.87 -2.86
CA SER A 107 -1.72 -3.36 -3.94
C SER A 107 -2.40 -3.35 -5.32
N PRO A 108 -3.12 -4.42 -5.72
CA PRO A 108 -3.91 -4.44 -6.96
C PRO A 108 -4.97 -3.33 -7.00
N SER A 109 -5.78 -3.18 -5.95
CA SER A 109 -6.80 -2.12 -5.86
C SER A 109 -6.20 -0.72 -5.92
N ARG A 110 -5.07 -0.48 -5.25
CA ARG A 110 -4.35 0.81 -5.21
C ARG A 110 -3.79 1.20 -6.57
N ALA A 111 -3.27 0.25 -7.34
CA ALA A 111 -2.84 0.52 -8.70
C ALA A 111 -4.05 0.77 -9.63
N ALA A 112 -5.14 0.01 -9.47
CA ALA A 112 -6.31 0.10 -10.32
C ALA A 112 -7.11 1.41 -10.14
N ILE A 113 -7.24 1.92 -8.92
CA ILE A 113 -8.08 3.10 -8.61
C ILE A 113 -7.62 4.36 -9.35
N LEU A 114 -6.31 4.53 -9.52
CA LEU A 114 -5.72 5.68 -10.21
C LEU A 114 -5.50 5.41 -11.70
N ALA A 115 -5.27 4.15 -12.10
CA ALA A 115 -5.04 3.78 -13.49
C ALA A 115 -6.32 3.63 -14.32
N GLY A 116 -7.47 3.34 -13.69
CA GLY A 116 -8.73 3.07 -14.40
C GLY A 116 -8.72 1.80 -15.26
N ARG A 117 -7.83 0.87 -14.92
CA ARG A 117 -7.56 -0.34 -15.72
C ARG A 117 -7.58 -1.58 -14.84
N ASN A 118 -7.94 -2.71 -15.44
CA ASN A 118 -7.93 -3.98 -14.73
C ASN A 118 -6.51 -4.30 -14.26
N THR A 119 -6.39 -4.93 -13.09
CA THR A 119 -5.10 -5.13 -12.42
C THR A 119 -4.15 -6.00 -13.21
N HIS A 120 -4.67 -7.02 -13.90
CA HIS A 120 -3.86 -7.88 -14.78
C HIS A 120 -3.51 -7.17 -16.11
N SER A 121 -4.26 -6.16 -16.56
CA SER A 121 -3.83 -5.31 -17.70
C SER A 121 -2.54 -4.55 -17.38
N ILE A 122 -2.35 -4.19 -16.11
CA ILE A 122 -1.25 -3.32 -15.64
C ILE A 122 -0.21 -4.07 -14.79
N GLY A 123 -0.17 -5.40 -14.87
CA GLY A 123 0.86 -6.21 -14.21
C GLY A 123 0.75 -6.33 -12.69
N MET A 124 -0.37 -5.90 -12.12
CA MET A 124 -0.68 -5.94 -10.69
C MET A 124 -1.78 -6.96 -10.36
N GLY A 125 -1.85 -8.10 -11.06
CA GLY A 125 -2.79 -9.19 -10.75
C GLY A 125 -2.67 -9.79 -9.34
N SER A 126 -1.62 -9.42 -8.60
CA SER A 126 -1.41 -9.74 -7.19
C SER A 126 -0.41 -8.74 -6.59
N HIS A 127 -0.05 -8.90 -5.32
CA HIS A 127 1.00 -8.10 -4.69
C HIS A 127 2.36 -8.26 -5.40
N ALA A 128 3.11 -7.16 -5.53
CA ALA A 128 4.51 -7.16 -6.02
C ALA A 128 5.45 -8.13 -5.27
N LEU A 129 5.16 -8.46 -4.00
CA LEU A 129 5.89 -9.47 -3.22
C LEU A 129 5.71 -10.89 -3.77
N SER A 130 4.60 -11.14 -4.46
CA SER A 130 4.24 -12.42 -5.10
C SER A 130 4.29 -12.36 -6.63
N ALA A 131 5.01 -11.40 -7.20
CA ALA A 131 5.09 -11.18 -8.64
C ALA A 131 5.55 -12.41 -9.43
N MET A 132 5.13 -12.48 -10.69
CA MET A 132 5.58 -13.46 -11.68
C MET A 132 6.12 -12.73 -12.92
N GLY A 133 7.02 -13.37 -13.67
CA GLY A 133 7.61 -12.80 -14.89
C GLY A 133 6.66 -12.70 -16.09
N PHE A 134 5.35 -12.53 -15.88
CA PHE A 134 4.33 -12.47 -16.91
C PHE A 134 3.66 -11.08 -16.93
N PRO A 135 3.15 -10.61 -18.09
CA PRO A 135 2.58 -9.28 -18.22
C PRO A 135 1.54 -8.94 -17.15
N GLY A 136 0.65 -9.87 -16.77
CA GLY A 136 -0.40 -9.61 -15.78
C GLY A 136 0.00 -9.67 -14.32
N TYR A 137 1.23 -10.12 -14.00
CA TYR A 137 1.70 -10.30 -12.62
C TYR A 137 3.10 -9.76 -12.40
N ALA A 138 3.61 -8.90 -13.28
CA ALA A 138 4.98 -8.37 -13.24
C ALA A 138 5.33 -7.66 -11.92
N GLY A 139 4.31 -7.27 -11.12
CA GLY A 139 4.45 -6.54 -9.88
C GLY A 139 4.92 -5.11 -10.10
N ARG A 140 4.60 -4.55 -11.28
CA ARG A 140 5.07 -3.25 -11.78
C ARG A 140 4.03 -2.69 -12.75
N VAL A 141 3.53 -1.49 -12.45
CA VAL A 141 2.65 -0.77 -13.37
C VAL A 141 3.48 -0.29 -14.58
N PRO A 142 3.08 -0.61 -15.82
CA PRO A 142 3.81 -0.20 -17.02
C PRO A 142 3.65 1.31 -17.29
N MET A 143 4.63 1.93 -17.97
CA MET A 143 4.58 3.36 -18.30
C MET A 143 3.51 3.68 -19.37
N GLU A 144 3.00 2.66 -20.05
CA GLU A 144 1.85 2.72 -20.93
C GLU A 144 0.51 2.78 -20.17
N ALA A 145 0.52 2.65 -18.84
CA ALA A 145 -0.67 2.71 -18.00
C ALA A 145 -0.58 3.84 -16.96
N GLN A 146 -0.16 5.03 -17.38
CA GLN A 146 -0.11 6.19 -16.49
C GLN A 146 -1.50 6.50 -15.89
N GLU A 147 -1.44 7.01 -14.67
CA GLU A 147 -2.58 7.26 -13.80
C GLU A 147 -3.29 8.58 -14.12
N VAL A 148 -4.53 8.72 -13.67
CA VAL A 148 -5.34 9.95 -13.80
C VAL A 148 -4.66 11.16 -13.17
N THR A 149 -3.83 10.94 -12.14
CA THR A 149 -3.02 11.95 -11.46
C THR A 149 -2.00 12.59 -12.39
N LYS A 150 -1.38 11.83 -13.30
CA LYS A 150 -0.46 12.35 -14.31
C LYS A 150 -1.18 13.26 -15.31
N ILE A 151 -2.39 12.87 -15.71
CA ILE A 151 -3.25 13.67 -16.60
C ILE A 151 -3.66 14.97 -15.87
N ALA A 152 -4.12 14.87 -14.62
CA ALA A 152 -4.48 16.03 -13.80
C ALA A 152 -3.29 16.98 -13.56
N GLN A 153 -2.09 16.44 -13.30
CA GLN A 153 -0.86 17.22 -13.16
C GLN A 153 -0.57 18.02 -14.43
N LYS A 154 -0.67 17.39 -15.61
CA LYS A 154 -0.50 18.09 -16.90
C LYS A 154 -1.65 19.05 -17.22
N GLY A 155 -2.82 18.82 -16.65
CA GLY A 155 -3.96 19.74 -16.69
C GLY A 155 -3.85 20.93 -15.73
N GLY A 156 -2.80 20.99 -14.89
CA GLY A 156 -2.52 22.11 -14.00
C GLY A 156 -2.89 21.89 -12.52
N TRP A 157 -3.49 20.74 -12.15
CA TRP A 157 -3.77 20.42 -10.74
C TRP A 157 -2.46 20.25 -9.97
N THR A 158 -2.42 20.74 -8.74
CA THR A 158 -1.36 20.32 -7.80
C THR A 158 -1.73 18.97 -7.19
N THR A 159 -0.81 18.02 -7.25
CA THR A 159 -1.10 16.62 -6.90
C THR A 159 -0.34 16.16 -5.65
N TYR A 160 -1.06 15.50 -4.72
CA TYR A 160 -0.54 15.05 -3.44
C TYR A 160 -0.82 13.56 -3.19
N ALA A 161 0.19 12.78 -2.81
CA ALA A 161 0.05 11.41 -2.32
C ALA A 161 0.50 11.31 -0.85
N LEU A 162 -0.41 10.89 0.04
CA LEU A 162 -0.16 10.79 1.47
C LEU A 162 -0.51 9.39 1.98
N GLY A 163 0.43 8.74 2.67
CA GLY A 163 0.24 7.44 3.33
C GLY A 163 0.72 6.23 2.51
N LYS A 164 -0.01 5.12 2.54
CA LYS A 164 0.35 3.84 1.93
C LYS A 164 0.35 3.88 0.41
N TRP A 165 1.47 3.50 -0.19
CA TRP A 165 1.59 3.34 -1.64
C TRP A 165 1.49 1.87 -2.09
N ASP A 166 2.31 0.99 -1.50
CA ASP A 166 2.19 -0.48 -1.55
C ASP A 166 2.26 -1.18 -2.93
N HIS A 167 2.71 -0.51 -3.99
CA HIS A 167 2.93 -1.20 -5.27
C HIS A 167 4.23 -0.80 -5.98
N THR A 168 5.15 -0.15 -5.26
CA THR A 168 6.54 -0.05 -5.69
C THR A 168 7.27 -1.36 -5.42
N PRO A 169 8.01 -1.93 -6.39
CA PRO A 169 8.79 -3.13 -6.15
C PRO A 169 9.81 -2.91 -5.04
N GLY A 170 9.86 -3.80 -4.04
CA GLY A 170 10.71 -3.63 -2.85
C GLY A 170 12.20 -3.42 -3.14
N PHE A 171 12.71 -3.92 -4.28
CA PHE A 171 14.09 -3.71 -4.71
C PHE A 171 14.38 -2.29 -5.26
N GLN A 172 13.36 -1.46 -5.49
CA GLN A 172 13.50 -0.03 -5.83
C GLN A 172 13.10 0.91 -4.68
N THR A 173 12.65 0.37 -3.54
CA THR A 173 12.31 1.13 -2.35
C THR A 173 13.58 1.51 -1.58
N HIS A 174 14.33 2.48 -2.13
CA HIS A 174 15.52 3.07 -1.52
C HIS A 174 15.85 4.45 -2.12
N GLN A 175 16.62 5.25 -1.39
CA GLN A 175 16.94 6.66 -1.70
C GLN A 175 17.86 6.95 -2.92
N ILE A 176 18.28 5.94 -3.70
CA ILE A 176 19.21 6.14 -4.83
C ILE A 176 18.58 5.97 -6.22
N GLY A 177 17.31 5.60 -6.30
CA GLY A 177 16.60 5.34 -7.56
C GLY A 177 17.11 4.12 -8.36
N PRO A 178 16.50 3.83 -9.53
CA PRO A 178 15.57 4.68 -10.27
C PRO A 178 14.20 4.80 -9.57
N TYR A 179 13.51 5.92 -9.78
CA TYR A 179 12.21 6.24 -9.19
C TYR A 179 11.03 5.95 -10.13
N THR A 180 11.20 5.01 -11.05
CA THR A 180 10.25 4.72 -12.13
C THR A 180 8.87 4.28 -11.62
N TYR A 181 8.82 3.50 -10.55
CA TYR A 181 7.56 3.00 -9.96
C TYR A 181 7.21 3.69 -8.64
N TRP A 182 7.74 4.89 -8.43
CA TRP A 182 7.43 5.71 -7.25
C TRP A 182 6.29 6.67 -7.59
N PRO A 183 5.48 7.08 -6.60
CA PRO A 183 4.36 7.99 -6.83
C PRO A 183 4.76 9.31 -7.51
N THR A 184 6.00 9.77 -7.31
CA THR A 184 6.53 10.96 -8.01
C THR A 184 6.57 10.81 -9.53
N ASN A 185 6.66 9.59 -10.05
CA ASN A 185 6.62 9.34 -11.49
C ASN A 185 5.18 9.18 -12.00
N ASP A 186 4.26 8.75 -11.14
CA ASP A 186 2.82 8.59 -11.41
C ASP A 186 2.03 9.91 -11.30
N GLY A 187 2.73 11.04 -11.39
CA GLY A 187 2.11 12.36 -11.50
C GLY A 187 1.85 13.07 -10.18
N PHE A 188 2.47 12.65 -9.07
CA PHE A 188 2.40 13.35 -7.79
C PHE A 188 3.53 14.38 -7.61
N ASP A 189 3.18 15.67 -7.48
CA ASP A 189 4.12 16.76 -7.19
C ASP A 189 4.70 16.65 -5.77
N HIS A 190 3.87 16.18 -4.83
CA HIS A 190 4.20 16.09 -3.42
C HIS A 190 3.84 14.72 -2.86
N THR A 191 4.82 13.99 -2.35
CA THR A 191 4.61 12.68 -1.73
C THR A 191 5.07 12.68 -0.28
N TYR A 192 4.26 12.05 0.58
CA TYR A 192 4.58 11.80 1.98
C TYR A 192 4.05 10.42 2.34
N THR A 193 4.81 9.38 2.03
CA THR A 193 4.32 8.02 1.90
C THR A 193 5.15 7.01 2.66
N PHE A 194 4.55 5.86 2.97
CA PHE A 194 5.30 4.64 3.23
C PHE A 194 5.03 3.64 2.10
N MET A 195 6.03 2.83 1.80
CA MET A 195 6.07 2.02 0.57
C MET A 195 5.79 0.54 0.84
N ALA A 196 5.79 0.14 2.11
CA ALA A 196 5.53 -1.22 2.57
C ALA A 196 4.04 -1.59 2.53
N ALA A 197 3.77 -2.89 2.73
CA ALA A 197 2.43 -3.46 2.79
C ALA A 197 1.66 -3.01 4.03
N ASP A 198 2.37 -2.71 5.11
CA ASP A 198 1.81 -2.22 6.37
C ASP A 198 2.71 -1.11 6.94
N ALA A 199 2.34 -0.59 8.10
CA ALA A 199 3.19 0.27 8.89
C ALA A 199 2.85 0.17 10.37
N ASN A 200 3.87 0.18 11.22
CA ASN A 200 3.67 0.49 12.63
C ASN A 200 3.17 1.94 12.77
N ASN A 201 1.97 2.14 13.29
CA ASN A 201 1.34 3.46 13.35
C ASN A 201 2.01 4.41 14.34
N PHE A 202 2.83 3.90 15.27
CA PHE A 202 3.60 4.71 16.23
C PHE A 202 5.04 4.97 15.78
N THR A 203 5.62 4.12 14.94
CA THR A 203 6.99 4.25 14.40
C THR A 203 7.10 3.87 12.92
N PRO A 204 6.48 4.62 12.00
CA PRO A 204 6.35 4.21 10.62
C PRO A 204 7.57 4.43 9.71
N VAL A 205 7.59 3.58 8.69
CA VAL A 205 8.35 3.48 7.42
C VAL A 205 8.41 4.67 6.45
N MET A 206 8.56 5.94 6.86
CA MET A 206 8.16 7.07 5.99
C MET A 206 9.22 7.64 5.02
N TYR A 207 8.74 8.18 3.89
CA TYR A 207 9.47 8.93 2.87
C TYR A 207 8.76 10.26 2.54
N ALA A 208 9.53 11.32 2.27
CA ALA A 208 9.04 12.58 1.70
C ALA A 208 9.72 12.83 0.35
N GLY A 209 8.97 12.74 -0.75
CA GLY A 209 9.58 12.62 -2.07
C GLY A 209 10.37 11.31 -2.16
N HIS A 210 11.69 11.43 -2.27
CA HIS A 210 12.64 10.32 -2.28
C HIS A 210 13.48 10.21 -1.01
N GLU A 211 13.33 11.17 -0.09
CA GLU A 211 14.11 11.24 1.14
C GLU A 211 13.46 10.38 2.23
N PRO A 212 14.17 9.41 2.84
CA PRO A 212 13.68 8.71 4.00
C PRO A 212 13.59 9.65 5.21
N ILE A 213 12.51 9.55 5.97
CA ILE A 213 12.26 10.38 7.15
C ILE A 213 11.85 9.54 8.37
N GLU A 214 11.94 10.15 9.56
CA GLU A 214 11.69 9.51 10.85
C GLU A 214 10.81 10.40 11.74
N PRO A 215 9.54 10.63 11.36
CA PRO A 215 8.69 11.63 12.01
C PRO A 215 8.32 11.27 13.46
N SER A 216 8.44 10.00 13.83
CA SER A 216 8.19 9.48 15.19
C SER A 216 9.37 9.66 16.16
N ARG A 217 10.57 10.01 15.65
CA ARG A 217 11.79 10.13 16.46
C ARG A 217 11.69 11.34 17.38
N GLY A 218 11.95 11.14 18.67
CA GLY A 218 11.79 12.17 19.70
C GLY A 218 10.33 12.55 20.02
N ASN A 219 9.34 11.86 19.45
CA ASN A 219 7.92 12.14 19.67
C ASN A 219 7.17 10.90 20.19
N PRO A 220 7.05 10.72 21.52
CA PRO A 220 6.39 9.54 22.10
C PRO A 220 4.89 9.49 21.82
N ASP A 221 4.25 10.64 21.57
CA ASP A 221 2.80 10.74 21.31
C ASP A 221 2.48 10.66 19.80
N TYR A 222 3.45 10.27 18.97
CA TYR A 222 3.28 10.18 17.52
C TYR A 222 2.24 9.11 17.14
N HIS A 223 1.36 9.45 16.20
CA HIS A 223 0.49 8.50 15.50
C HIS A 223 0.39 8.86 14.03
N LEU A 224 0.52 7.87 13.14
CA LEU A 224 0.59 8.06 11.69
C LEU A 224 -0.65 8.75 11.12
N SER A 225 -1.86 8.33 11.47
CA SER A 225 -3.09 8.98 10.97
C SER A 225 -3.16 10.48 11.31
N THR A 226 -2.73 10.87 12.52
CA THR A 226 -2.67 12.27 12.94
C THR A 226 -1.61 13.05 12.17
N ASP A 227 -0.44 12.45 11.94
CA ASP A 227 0.62 13.06 11.11
C ASP A 227 0.16 13.27 9.66
N LEU A 228 -0.46 12.27 9.06
CA LEU A 228 -1.00 12.36 7.69
C LEU A 228 -2.11 13.42 7.59
N SER A 229 -2.98 13.55 8.58
CA SER A 229 -4.00 14.62 8.62
C SER A 229 -3.38 16.01 8.82
N ASN A 230 -2.33 16.13 9.64
CA ASN A 230 -1.55 17.36 9.77
C ASN A 230 -0.91 17.75 8.44
N LYS A 231 -0.34 16.78 7.73
CA LYS A 231 0.33 17.00 6.44
C LYS A 231 -0.66 17.39 5.35
N ALA A 232 -1.83 16.75 5.30
CA ALA A 232 -2.93 17.14 4.41
C ALA A 232 -3.38 18.58 4.71
N THR A 233 -3.59 18.91 5.98
CA THR A 233 -3.95 20.28 6.41
C THR A 233 -2.91 21.31 5.99
N HIS A 234 -1.63 21.00 6.15
CA HIS A 234 -0.53 21.86 5.71
C HIS A 234 -0.58 22.12 4.20
N TYR A 235 -0.74 21.08 3.38
CA TYR A 235 -0.81 21.24 1.92
C TYR A 235 -2.06 22.00 1.46
N LEU A 236 -3.24 21.64 1.96
CA LEU A 236 -4.50 22.30 1.61
C LEU A 236 -4.49 23.79 1.96
N THR A 237 -3.93 24.15 3.11
CA THR A 237 -3.84 25.55 3.53
C THR A 237 -2.76 26.32 2.80
N GLY A 238 -1.63 25.68 2.46
CA GLY A 238 -0.59 26.26 1.61
C GLY A 238 -1.15 26.61 0.23
N GLN A 239 -1.87 25.68 -0.38
CA GLN A 239 -2.53 25.88 -1.66
C GLN A 239 -3.50 27.06 -1.63
N ALA A 240 -4.44 27.06 -0.68
CA ALA A 240 -5.40 28.15 -0.53
C ALA A 240 -4.75 29.53 -0.25
N SER A 241 -3.52 29.55 0.28
CA SER A 241 -2.81 30.79 0.59
C SER A 241 -1.98 31.33 -0.56
N ILE A 242 -1.44 30.45 -1.42
CA ILE A 242 -0.51 30.81 -2.49
C ILE A 242 -1.25 31.04 -3.80
N ASP A 243 -2.12 30.10 -4.18
CA ASP A 243 -2.90 30.14 -5.41
C ASP A 243 -4.30 29.57 -5.13
N PRO A 244 -5.21 30.38 -4.58
CA PRO A 244 -6.53 29.92 -4.17
C PRO A 244 -7.40 29.47 -5.35
N ASP A 245 -7.10 29.87 -6.58
CA ASP A 245 -7.90 29.51 -7.75
C ASP A 245 -7.42 28.21 -8.40
N ARG A 246 -6.17 27.80 -8.16
CA ARG A 246 -5.62 26.53 -8.63
C ARG A 246 -6.25 25.33 -7.91
N PRO A 247 -6.71 24.30 -8.65
CA PRO A 247 -7.30 23.11 -8.04
C PRO A 247 -6.26 22.10 -7.55
N PHE A 248 -6.65 21.19 -6.65
CA PHE A 248 -5.81 20.08 -6.17
C PHE A 248 -6.39 18.71 -6.44
N PHE A 249 -5.51 17.72 -6.53
CA PHE A 249 -5.82 16.30 -6.44
C PHE A 249 -5.06 15.73 -5.25
N MET A 250 -5.77 15.16 -4.27
CA MET A 250 -5.16 14.49 -3.13
C MET A 250 -5.58 13.02 -3.05
N PHE A 251 -4.61 12.12 -3.08
CA PHE A 251 -4.76 10.72 -2.71
C PHE A 251 -4.28 10.55 -1.26
N TRP A 252 -5.22 10.39 -0.34
CA TRP A 252 -4.96 10.21 1.09
C TRP A 252 -5.33 8.77 1.50
N ALA A 253 -4.30 7.95 1.68
CA ALA A 253 -4.42 6.53 1.95
C ALA A 253 -3.70 6.19 3.27
N PRO A 254 -4.33 6.37 4.44
CA PRO A 254 -3.64 6.42 5.73
C PRO A 254 -2.99 5.11 6.18
N GLY A 255 -3.33 3.97 5.55
CA GLY A 255 -2.93 2.62 6.00
C GLY A 255 -3.71 2.14 7.23
N GLY A 256 -4.50 3.02 7.85
CA GLY A 256 -5.32 2.67 9.01
C GLY A 256 -6.41 1.66 8.66
N MET A 257 -6.55 0.70 9.56
CA MET A 257 -7.38 -0.52 9.58
C MET A 257 -6.71 -1.78 9.02
N HIS A 258 -5.57 -1.68 8.32
CA HIS A 258 -4.66 -2.81 8.19
C HIS A 258 -4.06 -3.13 9.56
N ALA A 259 -3.66 -4.39 9.76
CA ALA A 259 -2.79 -4.72 10.90
C ALA A 259 -1.46 -3.94 10.81
N PRO A 260 -0.87 -3.53 11.93
CA PRO A 260 -1.38 -3.69 13.28
C PRO A 260 -2.50 -2.71 13.64
N HIS A 261 -3.49 -3.19 14.41
CA HIS A 261 -4.60 -2.35 14.86
C HIS A 261 -4.20 -1.48 16.07
N HIS A 262 -3.61 -0.32 15.77
CA HIS A 262 -2.98 0.58 16.74
C HIS A 262 -3.79 1.84 16.99
N ALA A 263 -4.03 2.19 18.25
CA ALA A 263 -4.69 3.45 18.59
C ALA A 263 -4.22 4.03 19.92
N PRO A 264 -4.36 5.35 20.14
CA PRO A 264 -4.17 5.92 21.47
C PRO A 264 -5.11 5.23 22.48
N LYS A 265 -4.60 4.98 23.69
CA LYS A 265 -5.24 4.13 24.70
C LYS A 265 -6.68 4.55 25.01
N GLU A 266 -6.93 5.86 25.07
CA GLU A 266 -8.25 6.43 25.36
C GLU A 266 -9.31 6.05 24.32
N TYR A 267 -8.93 5.85 23.05
CA TYR A 267 -9.85 5.39 22.01
C TYR A 267 -10.18 3.91 22.21
N ILE A 268 -9.20 3.07 22.52
CA ILE A 268 -9.40 1.64 22.76
C ILE A 268 -10.30 1.42 24.00
N GLU A 269 -10.01 2.09 25.12
CA GLU A 269 -10.74 1.90 26.37
C GLU A 269 -12.21 2.34 26.29
N LYS A 270 -12.57 3.24 25.36
CA LYS A 270 -13.97 3.61 25.07
C LYS A 270 -14.81 2.41 24.61
N TYR A 271 -14.19 1.41 24.02
CA TYR A 271 -14.86 0.22 23.49
C TYR A 271 -14.92 -0.95 24.47
N LYS A 272 -14.34 -0.84 25.66
CA LYS A 272 -14.32 -1.91 26.66
C LYS A 272 -15.71 -2.51 26.92
N GLY A 273 -15.84 -3.80 26.67
CA GLY A 273 -17.07 -4.58 26.83
C GLY A 273 -18.14 -4.35 25.76
N LYS A 274 -17.94 -3.44 24.79
CA LYS A 274 -18.91 -3.17 23.72
C LYS A 274 -19.00 -4.31 22.70
N PHE A 275 -18.03 -5.23 22.69
CA PHE A 275 -17.95 -6.37 21.77
C PHE A 275 -18.10 -7.74 22.43
N ASP A 276 -18.48 -7.80 23.72
CA ASP A 276 -18.69 -9.06 24.47
C ASP A 276 -19.80 -9.95 23.88
N MET A 277 -20.69 -9.38 23.05
CA MET A 277 -21.71 -10.16 22.35
C MET A 277 -21.14 -11.11 21.28
N GLY A 278 -19.91 -10.89 20.83
CA GLY A 278 -19.28 -11.69 19.79
C GLY A 278 -19.75 -11.42 18.36
N TRP A 279 -19.05 -12.03 17.41
CA TRP A 279 -19.29 -11.84 15.98
C TRP A 279 -20.67 -12.32 15.52
N ASP A 280 -21.22 -13.39 16.09
CA ASP A 280 -22.53 -13.92 15.66
C ASP A 280 -23.67 -12.92 15.94
N GLU A 281 -23.69 -12.32 17.13
CA GLU A 281 -24.65 -11.27 17.47
C GLU A 281 -24.31 -9.94 16.81
N ALA A 282 -23.03 -9.63 16.61
CA ALA A 282 -22.62 -8.45 15.84
C ALA A 282 -23.16 -8.50 14.40
N ARG A 283 -23.03 -9.64 13.70
CA ARG A 283 -23.58 -9.86 12.35
C ARG A 283 -25.09 -9.60 12.31
N LYS A 284 -25.84 -10.13 13.28
CA LYS A 284 -27.30 -9.88 13.38
C LYS A 284 -27.63 -8.41 13.59
N LYS A 285 -26.88 -7.72 14.46
CA LYS A 285 -27.07 -6.28 14.72
C LYS A 285 -26.74 -5.42 13.49
N ILE A 286 -25.62 -5.70 12.82
CA ILE A 286 -25.19 -4.98 11.62
C ILE A 286 -26.20 -5.20 10.49
N HIS A 287 -26.59 -6.45 10.21
CA HIS A 287 -27.59 -6.77 9.18
C HIS A 287 -28.93 -6.07 9.42
N LYS A 288 -29.41 -6.08 10.67
CA LYS A 288 -30.61 -5.35 11.04
C LYS A 288 -30.47 -3.84 10.78
N ARG A 289 -29.35 -3.23 11.17
CA ARG A 289 -29.07 -1.81 10.91
C ARG A 289 -29.01 -1.52 9.41
N GLN A 290 -28.39 -2.38 8.61
CA GLN A 290 -28.31 -2.24 7.17
C GLN A 290 -29.69 -2.20 6.51
N LEU A 291 -30.60 -3.09 6.94
CA LEU A 291 -31.99 -3.09 6.49
C LEU A 291 -32.75 -1.83 6.94
N GLU A 292 -32.55 -1.37 8.19
CA GLU A 292 -33.17 -0.16 8.73
C GLU A 292 -32.69 1.12 8.04
N LEU A 293 -31.41 1.17 7.67
CA LEU A 293 -30.81 2.28 6.90
C LEU A 293 -31.20 2.24 5.41
N GLY A 294 -31.69 1.10 4.91
CA GLY A 294 -31.98 0.91 3.49
C GLY A 294 -30.73 0.83 2.61
N VAL A 295 -29.54 0.63 3.20
CA VAL A 295 -28.29 0.50 2.45
C VAL A 295 -28.19 -0.84 1.73
N ILE A 296 -28.86 -1.88 2.23
CA ILE A 296 -29.07 -3.15 1.51
C ILE A 296 -30.55 -3.32 1.16
N PRO A 297 -30.89 -4.02 0.05
CA PRO A 297 -32.27 -4.26 -0.34
C PRO A 297 -33.11 -4.95 0.74
N ALA A 298 -34.39 -4.61 0.82
CA ALA A 298 -35.33 -5.28 1.72
C ALA A 298 -35.38 -6.79 1.42
N GLY A 299 -35.33 -7.60 2.46
CA GLY A 299 -35.33 -9.07 2.34
C GLY A 299 -33.96 -9.69 2.05
N SER A 300 -32.89 -8.90 1.93
CA SER A 300 -31.51 -9.42 1.85
C SER A 300 -31.23 -10.36 3.01
N ALA A 301 -30.74 -11.56 2.71
CA ALA A 301 -30.48 -12.58 3.73
C ALA A 301 -29.21 -12.26 4.53
N LEU A 302 -29.17 -12.67 5.79
CA LEU A 302 -27.89 -12.79 6.47
C LEU A 302 -27.28 -14.14 6.09
N THR A 303 -26.12 -14.14 5.42
CA THR A 303 -25.46 -15.39 5.03
C THR A 303 -25.09 -16.23 6.24
N GLU A 304 -25.07 -17.55 6.07
CA GLU A 304 -24.57 -18.47 7.10
C GLU A 304 -23.12 -18.15 7.46
N ARG A 305 -22.73 -18.49 8.68
CA ARG A 305 -21.33 -18.34 9.10
C ARG A 305 -20.47 -19.33 8.31
N ASN A 306 -19.32 -18.88 7.82
CA ASN A 306 -18.31 -19.75 7.22
C ASN A 306 -17.99 -20.93 8.16
N LYS A 307 -17.92 -22.15 7.62
CA LYS A 307 -17.77 -23.39 8.40
C LYS A 307 -16.47 -23.42 9.23
N GLU A 308 -15.45 -22.69 8.78
CA GLU A 308 -14.15 -22.55 9.43
C GLU A 308 -14.18 -21.65 10.66
N ILE A 309 -15.21 -20.81 10.80
CA ILE A 309 -15.33 -19.88 11.92
C ILE A 309 -16.17 -20.53 13.03
N PRO A 310 -15.64 -20.70 14.25
CA PRO A 310 -16.40 -21.26 15.35
C PRO A 310 -17.57 -20.36 15.75
N ALA A 311 -18.63 -20.96 16.31
CA ALA A 311 -19.70 -20.19 16.93
C ALA A 311 -19.14 -19.44 18.14
N TRP A 312 -19.50 -18.18 18.34
CA TRP A 312 -19.04 -17.41 19.50
C TRP A 312 -19.38 -18.13 20.81
N ASP A 313 -20.59 -18.67 20.91
CA ASP A 313 -21.03 -19.37 22.12
C ASP A 313 -20.31 -20.69 22.40
N SER A 314 -19.59 -21.24 21.43
CA SER A 314 -18.77 -22.45 21.62
C SER A 314 -17.40 -22.16 22.25
N LEU A 315 -16.99 -20.89 22.32
CA LEU A 315 -15.71 -20.47 22.87
C LEU A 315 -15.68 -20.48 24.40
N THR A 316 -14.49 -20.69 24.94
CA THR A 316 -14.16 -20.52 26.35
C THR A 316 -14.24 -19.05 26.79
N ALA A 317 -14.25 -18.82 28.11
CA ALA A 317 -14.29 -17.47 28.66
C ALA A 317 -13.04 -16.64 28.28
N ASP A 318 -11.87 -17.28 28.26
CA ASP A 318 -10.61 -16.61 27.93
C ASP A 318 -10.52 -16.26 26.43
N GLU A 319 -10.99 -17.14 25.56
CA GLU A 319 -11.13 -16.84 24.12
C GLU A 319 -12.07 -15.66 23.90
N LYS A 320 -13.27 -15.68 24.51
CA LYS A 320 -14.23 -14.56 24.40
C LYS A 320 -13.62 -13.25 24.88
N ARG A 321 -12.95 -13.29 26.04
CA ARG A 321 -12.28 -12.12 26.62
C ARG A 321 -11.21 -11.57 25.67
N MET A 322 -10.31 -12.43 25.18
CA MET A 322 -9.23 -12.01 24.30
C MET A 322 -9.79 -11.46 22.99
N TYR A 323 -10.66 -12.22 22.32
CA TYR A 323 -11.16 -11.84 21.00
C TYR A 323 -12.04 -10.60 21.04
N ALA A 324 -12.78 -10.33 22.12
CA ALA A 324 -13.46 -9.05 22.31
C ALA A 324 -12.46 -7.88 22.35
N ARG A 325 -11.37 -8.00 23.14
CA ARG A 325 -10.31 -6.98 23.22
C ARG A 325 -9.66 -6.70 21.86
N GLN A 326 -9.54 -7.71 21.00
CA GLN A 326 -9.02 -7.51 19.65
C GLN A 326 -9.90 -6.57 18.82
N MET A 327 -11.22 -6.72 18.90
CA MET A 327 -12.18 -5.86 18.21
C MET A 327 -12.29 -4.47 18.86
N GLU A 328 -12.08 -4.35 20.17
CA GLU A 328 -12.00 -3.05 20.86
C GLU A 328 -10.84 -2.19 20.34
N ALA A 329 -9.67 -2.78 20.10
CA ALA A 329 -8.53 -2.07 19.51
C ALA A 329 -8.79 -1.63 18.07
N PHE A 330 -9.37 -2.52 17.24
CA PHE A 330 -9.82 -2.16 15.89
C PHE A 330 -10.81 -0.99 15.92
N ALA A 331 -11.82 -1.05 16.78
CA ALA A 331 -12.83 0.00 16.88
C ALA A 331 -12.26 1.32 17.40
N GLY A 332 -11.32 1.26 18.35
CA GLY A 332 -10.57 2.43 18.81
C GLY A 332 -9.78 3.09 17.68
N GLN A 333 -9.09 2.30 16.86
CA GLN A 333 -8.33 2.83 15.72
C GLN A 333 -9.26 3.42 14.66
N LEU A 334 -10.37 2.76 14.33
CA LEU A 334 -11.32 3.24 13.32
C LEU A 334 -11.97 4.56 13.76
N GLU A 335 -12.34 4.71 15.03
CA GLU A 335 -12.83 5.99 15.54
C GLU A 335 -11.73 7.06 15.50
N HIS A 336 -10.51 6.74 15.92
CA HIS A 336 -9.39 7.68 15.84
C HIS A 336 -9.16 8.15 14.39
N LEU A 337 -9.19 7.24 13.43
CA LEU A 337 -9.06 7.55 12.01
C LEU A 337 -10.21 8.43 11.50
N ASP A 338 -11.46 8.13 11.90
CA ASP A 338 -12.62 8.97 11.58
C ASP A 338 -12.46 10.40 12.09
N MET A 339 -11.91 10.59 13.29
CA MET A 339 -11.62 11.91 13.83
C MET A 339 -10.57 12.65 12.98
N GLU A 340 -9.55 11.95 12.51
CA GLU A 340 -8.53 12.53 11.62
C GLU A 340 -9.09 12.90 10.23
N ILE A 341 -10.01 12.10 9.69
CA ILE A 341 -10.80 12.45 8.48
C ILE A 341 -11.62 13.72 8.75
N GLY A 342 -12.28 13.80 9.91
CA GLY A 342 -13.03 14.98 10.33
C GLY A 342 -12.20 16.27 10.32
N ARG A 343 -10.93 16.20 10.75
CA ARG A 343 -10.01 17.35 10.73
C ARG A 343 -9.67 17.81 9.31
N MET A 344 -9.53 16.89 8.36
CA MET A 344 -9.32 17.24 6.95
C MET A 344 -10.58 17.89 6.34
N LEU A 345 -11.75 17.30 6.57
CA LEU A 345 -13.03 17.85 6.09
C LEU A 345 -13.28 19.25 6.67
N ALA A 346 -13.02 19.44 7.96
CA ALA A 346 -13.10 20.75 8.61
C ALA A 346 -12.10 21.77 8.03
N THR A 347 -10.92 21.31 7.58
CA THR A 347 -9.97 22.17 6.87
C THR A 347 -10.52 22.62 5.52
N LEU A 348 -11.09 21.71 4.73
CA LEU A 348 -11.74 22.04 3.45
C LEU A 348 -12.89 23.04 3.64
N GLU A 349 -13.71 22.84 4.69
CA GLU A 349 -14.79 23.77 5.05
C GLU A 349 -14.22 25.15 5.42
N ARG A 350 -13.17 25.20 6.26
CA ARG A 350 -12.53 26.44 6.70
C ARG A 350 -11.94 27.25 5.55
N ILE A 351 -11.35 26.60 4.56
CA ILE A 351 -10.77 27.28 3.38
C ILE A 351 -11.78 27.50 2.24
N GLY A 352 -13.07 27.15 2.46
CA GLY A 352 -14.14 27.35 1.49
C GLY A 352 -14.05 26.45 0.25
N LYS A 353 -13.39 25.28 0.35
CA LYS A 353 -13.20 24.35 -0.77
C LYS A 353 -14.08 23.11 -0.71
N LEU A 354 -14.73 22.82 0.41
CA LEU A 354 -15.54 21.60 0.60
C LEU A 354 -16.61 21.40 -0.50
N ASP A 355 -17.36 22.44 -0.83
CA ASP A 355 -18.48 22.33 -1.79
C ASP A 355 -18.01 21.98 -3.21
N ASN A 356 -16.84 22.46 -3.61
CA ASN A 356 -16.22 22.19 -4.92
C ASN A 356 -15.05 21.21 -4.82
N THR A 357 -15.17 20.21 -3.97
CA THR A 357 -14.24 19.08 -3.89
C THR A 357 -15.03 17.78 -4.10
N LEU A 358 -14.65 17.00 -5.12
CA LEU A 358 -15.07 15.61 -5.26
C LEU A 358 -14.35 14.77 -4.22
N ILE A 359 -15.08 14.35 -3.20
CA ILE A 359 -14.59 13.45 -2.16
C ILE A 359 -15.08 12.04 -2.45
N ILE A 360 -14.14 11.12 -2.59
CA ILE A 360 -14.39 9.69 -2.79
C ILE A 360 -13.81 8.97 -1.57
N LEU A 361 -14.65 8.29 -0.79
CA LEU A 361 -14.21 7.45 0.32
C LEU A 361 -14.59 6.00 0.04
N THR A 362 -13.60 5.11 0.02
CA THR A 362 -13.80 3.67 -0.14
C THR A 362 -12.75 2.87 0.64
N SER A 363 -12.97 1.56 0.79
CA SER A 363 -11.93 0.59 1.13
C SER A 363 -11.20 0.11 -0.12
N ASP A 364 -10.01 -0.48 0.02
CA ASP A 364 -9.28 -1.15 -1.05
C ASP A 364 -9.65 -2.64 -1.23
N ASN A 365 -10.22 -3.25 -0.19
CA ASN A 365 -10.79 -4.60 -0.20
C ASN A 365 -11.64 -4.83 1.07
N GLY A 366 -12.31 -5.98 1.11
CA GLY A 366 -13.08 -6.41 2.28
C GLY A 366 -12.21 -6.63 3.52
N ALA A 367 -12.85 -6.84 4.68
CA ALA A 367 -12.16 -6.96 5.96
C ALA A 367 -11.16 -8.14 5.96
N SER A 368 -9.98 -7.93 6.54
CA SER A 368 -8.94 -8.96 6.59
C SER A 368 -9.25 -10.02 7.64
N GLY A 369 -9.18 -11.29 7.22
CA GLY A 369 -9.24 -12.46 8.10
C GLY A 369 -7.86 -13.04 8.41
N GLU A 370 -6.78 -12.40 7.98
CA GLU A 370 -5.42 -12.97 7.98
C GLU A 370 -4.91 -13.30 9.39
N GLY A 371 -5.40 -12.62 10.43
CA GLY A 371 -5.14 -12.95 11.83
C GLY A 371 -5.60 -14.33 12.31
N GLY A 372 -6.33 -15.09 11.48
CA GLY A 372 -6.66 -16.50 11.73
C GLY A 372 -7.62 -16.71 12.91
N LEU A 373 -7.61 -17.93 13.46
CA LEU A 373 -8.57 -18.40 14.47
C LEU A 373 -8.18 -18.08 15.92
N SER A 374 -7.16 -17.25 16.12
CA SER A 374 -6.80 -16.73 17.45
C SER A 374 -6.53 -15.23 17.46
N GLY A 375 -6.55 -14.58 16.30
CA GLY A 375 -5.84 -13.32 16.11
C GLY A 375 -4.33 -13.50 16.36
N SER A 376 -3.57 -12.43 16.20
CA SER A 376 -2.14 -12.45 16.50
C SER A 376 -1.71 -11.19 17.22
N HIS A 377 -0.85 -11.29 18.23
CA HIS A 377 -0.14 -10.15 18.79
C HIS A 377 1.07 -9.74 17.94
N ASN A 378 1.44 -10.57 16.94
CA ASN A 378 2.54 -10.35 16.01
C ASN A 378 2.21 -10.98 14.63
N GLU A 379 1.84 -10.17 13.65
CA GLU A 379 1.50 -10.65 12.30
C GLU A 379 2.64 -11.42 11.61
N MET A 380 3.90 -11.15 11.97
CA MET A 380 5.05 -11.85 11.41
C MET A 380 5.08 -13.34 11.73
N LEU A 381 4.36 -13.81 12.76
CA LEU A 381 4.14 -15.25 12.97
C LEU A 381 3.44 -15.87 11.76
N ILE A 382 2.34 -15.26 11.31
CA ILE A 382 1.47 -15.76 10.25
C ILE A 382 2.18 -15.68 8.90
N VAL A 383 2.85 -14.56 8.62
CA VAL A 383 3.70 -14.39 7.41
C VAL A 383 4.80 -15.47 7.32
N ASN A 384 5.24 -16.01 8.46
CA ASN A 384 6.20 -17.10 8.54
C ASN A 384 5.55 -18.49 8.77
N SER A 385 4.26 -18.62 8.44
CA SER A 385 3.47 -19.85 8.57
C SER A 385 3.44 -20.45 9.99
N GLN A 386 3.54 -19.60 11.01
CA GLN A 386 3.35 -19.94 12.41
C GLN A 386 1.95 -19.53 12.86
N GLN A 387 1.43 -20.22 13.87
CA GLN A 387 0.13 -19.90 14.48
C GLN A 387 0.37 -19.32 15.87
N THR A 388 -0.38 -18.29 16.21
CA THR A 388 -0.28 -17.61 17.51
C THR A 388 -1.07 -18.39 18.57
N ARG A 389 -0.48 -18.59 19.74
CA ARG A 389 -1.16 -19.29 20.84
C ARG A 389 -2.03 -18.31 21.64
N LEU A 390 -3.19 -18.77 22.11
CA LEU A 390 -4.09 -17.94 22.92
C LEU A 390 -3.39 -17.37 24.16
N GLU A 391 -2.55 -18.16 24.84
CA GLU A 391 -1.84 -17.71 26.04
C GLU A 391 -0.90 -16.53 25.74
N GLU A 392 -0.22 -16.54 24.59
CA GLU A 392 0.68 -15.45 24.19
C GLU A 392 -0.08 -14.16 23.88
N ASN A 393 -1.30 -14.28 23.35
CA ASN A 393 -2.20 -13.13 23.17
C ASN A 393 -2.70 -12.62 24.54
N LEU A 394 -3.08 -13.51 25.45
CA LEU A 394 -3.56 -13.14 26.80
C LEU A 394 -2.48 -12.45 27.64
N ASP A 395 -1.22 -12.87 27.53
CA ASP A 395 -0.08 -12.23 28.20
C ASP A 395 0.09 -10.76 27.78
N ARG A 396 -0.46 -10.37 26.63
CA ARG A 396 -0.41 -9.01 26.06
C ARG A 396 -1.77 -8.31 26.06
N TYR A 397 -2.75 -8.82 26.81
CA TYR A 397 -4.13 -8.30 26.82
C TYR A 397 -4.19 -6.78 27.09
N ASP A 398 -3.46 -6.31 28.11
CA ASP A 398 -3.47 -4.91 28.52
C ASP A 398 -2.69 -4.00 27.56
N GLU A 399 -1.78 -4.58 26.76
CA GLU A 399 -0.93 -3.88 25.79
C GLU A 399 -1.49 -3.95 24.36
N TRP A 400 -2.58 -4.70 24.15
CA TRP A 400 -3.15 -4.94 22.83
C TRP A 400 -3.58 -3.64 22.13
N GLY A 401 -3.03 -3.41 20.94
CA GLY A 401 -3.26 -2.21 20.14
C GLY A 401 -2.35 -1.02 20.49
N SER A 402 -1.35 -1.22 21.35
CA SER A 402 -0.30 -0.25 21.63
C SER A 402 0.97 -0.51 20.80
N GLU A 403 1.99 0.35 20.94
CA GLU A 403 3.29 0.18 20.29
C GLU A 403 4.05 -1.11 20.68
N ALA A 404 3.57 -1.87 21.67
CA ALA A 404 4.17 -3.12 22.12
C ALA A 404 3.75 -4.36 21.31
N THR A 405 2.69 -4.26 20.48
CA THR A 405 2.11 -5.38 19.74
C THR A 405 2.02 -5.08 18.24
N ASP A 406 2.16 -6.09 17.38
CA ASP A 406 1.91 -5.99 15.93
C ASP A 406 0.63 -6.75 15.57
N ASN A 407 -0.50 -6.24 16.07
CA ASN A 407 -1.67 -7.08 16.32
C ASN A 407 -2.69 -7.15 15.18
N HIS A 408 -3.19 -8.36 14.91
CA HIS A 408 -4.32 -8.64 14.04
C HIS A 408 -5.45 -9.32 14.83
N TYR A 409 -6.72 -8.96 14.56
CA TYR A 409 -7.87 -9.59 15.21
C TYR A 409 -8.21 -10.98 14.62
N HIS A 410 -9.03 -11.74 15.34
CA HIS A 410 -9.58 -13.04 14.92
C HIS A 410 -10.51 -12.96 13.69
N ALA A 411 -10.39 -13.88 12.72
CA ALA A 411 -11.14 -13.89 11.46
C ALA A 411 -12.69 -13.81 11.58
N GLY A 412 -13.26 -14.29 12.69
CA GLY A 412 -14.67 -14.09 13.02
C GLY A 412 -15.11 -12.62 13.08
N TRP A 413 -14.23 -11.70 13.50
CA TRP A 413 -14.50 -10.26 13.44
C TRP A 413 -14.40 -9.69 12.03
N ALA A 414 -13.54 -10.25 11.17
CA ALA A 414 -13.57 -9.95 9.73
C ALA A 414 -14.95 -10.31 9.14
N LEU A 415 -15.49 -11.46 9.53
CA LEU A 415 -16.78 -11.94 9.03
C LEU A 415 -17.92 -11.04 9.48
N ALA A 416 -17.84 -10.57 10.73
CA ALA A 416 -18.75 -9.55 11.22
C ALA A 416 -18.61 -8.25 10.45
N GLY A 417 -17.38 -7.83 10.15
CA GLY A 417 -17.08 -6.65 9.35
C GLY A 417 -17.59 -6.71 7.92
N ASN A 418 -17.66 -7.89 7.31
CA ASN A 418 -18.17 -8.09 5.95
C ASN A 418 -19.67 -8.39 5.87
N THR A 419 -20.40 -8.25 6.97
CA THR A 419 -21.86 -8.45 6.99
C THR A 419 -22.52 -7.61 5.88
N PRO A 420 -23.42 -8.19 5.06
CA PRO A 420 -24.06 -9.50 5.22
C PRO A 420 -23.39 -10.66 4.46
N PHE A 421 -22.21 -10.46 3.90
CA PHE A 421 -21.56 -11.37 2.96
C PHE A 421 -20.77 -12.51 3.64
N LYS A 422 -20.33 -13.47 2.82
CA LYS A 422 -19.41 -14.55 3.19
C LYS A 422 -17.96 -14.13 2.91
N TYR A 423 -17.03 -14.72 3.64
CA TYR A 423 -15.58 -14.60 3.43
C TYR A 423 -15.00 -13.18 3.60
N PHE A 424 -13.78 -12.96 3.10
CA PHE A 424 -12.82 -11.93 3.52
C PHE A 424 -11.97 -11.42 2.34
N LYS A 425 -11.09 -10.47 2.64
CA LYS A 425 -9.87 -10.20 1.84
C LYS A 425 -9.22 -11.49 1.32
N GLN A 426 -8.62 -11.40 0.13
CA GLN A 426 -8.10 -12.48 -0.73
C GLN A 426 -9.14 -13.37 -1.43
N THR A 427 -10.41 -13.36 -1.01
CA THR A 427 -11.49 -14.09 -1.70
C THR A 427 -12.26 -13.18 -2.66
N VAL A 428 -12.81 -13.73 -3.74
CA VAL A 428 -13.56 -12.96 -4.76
C VAL A 428 -15.09 -13.07 -4.63
N HIS A 429 -15.55 -13.62 -3.51
CA HIS A 429 -16.91 -13.45 -3.00
C HIS A 429 -17.10 -12.02 -2.47
N ASN A 430 -18.36 -11.59 -2.30
CA ASN A 430 -18.66 -10.21 -1.92
C ASN A 430 -18.01 -9.78 -0.59
N GLY A 431 -17.71 -10.69 0.33
CA GLY A 431 -16.98 -10.31 1.55
C GLY A 431 -15.52 -9.91 1.31
N GLY A 432 -14.93 -10.21 0.15
CA GLY A 432 -13.59 -9.76 -0.21
C GLY A 432 -13.53 -8.63 -1.23
N ILE A 433 -14.60 -8.42 -2.00
CA ILE A 433 -14.60 -7.47 -3.13
C ILE A 433 -15.76 -6.48 -3.15
N LYS A 434 -16.75 -6.55 -2.24
CA LYS A 434 -17.89 -5.63 -2.23
C LYS A 434 -17.76 -4.67 -1.06
N ASP A 435 -17.46 -3.42 -1.39
CA ASP A 435 -16.88 -2.47 -0.46
C ASP A 435 -17.73 -1.20 -0.33
N PRO A 436 -17.64 -0.48 0.80
CA PRO A 436 -18.37 0.76 0.96
C PRO A 436 -17.78 1.83 0.05
N LEU A 437 -18.63 2.58 -0.67
CA LEU A 437 -18.22 3.74 -1.45
C LEU A 437 -19.14 4.92 -1.13
N ILE A 438 -18.55 6.01 -0.65
CA ILE A 438 -19.21 7.29 -0.43
C ILE A 438 -18.66 8.31 -1.43
N VAL A 439 -19.55 9.01 -2.13
CA VAL A 439 -19.18 10.09 -3.05
C VAL A 439 -19.86 11.38 -2.61
N HIS A 440 -19.09 12.42 -2.36
CA HIS A 440 -19.57 13.72 -1.89
C HIS A 440 -18.98 14.85 -2.73
N TRP A 441 -19.85 15.59 -3.42
CA TRP A 441 -19.47 16.77 -4.22
C TRP A 441 -20.67 17.73 -4.34
N PRO A 442 -20.90 18.61 -3.36
CA PRO A 442 -22.12 19.44 -3.30
C PRO A 442 -22.37 20.33 -4.52
N ALA A 443 -21.31 20.76 -5.21
CA ALA A 443 -21.43 21.55 -6.44
C ALA A 443 -21.98 20.74 -7.63
N GLY A 444 -21.73 19.43 -7.70
CA GLY A 444 -22.15 18.57 -8.82
C GLY A 444 -23.24 17.55 -8.48
N ILE A 445 -23.47 17.25 -7.20
CA ILE A 445 -24.40 16.23 -6.72
C ILE A 445 -25.56 16.90 -5.96
N LYS A 446 -26.79 16.62 -6.40
CA LYS A 446 -28.01 17.14 -5.76
C LYS A 446 -28.53 16.26 -4.62
N GLY A 447 -28.33 14.94 -4.74
CA GLY A 447 -28.76 13.96 -3.74
C GLY A 447 -27.97 14.05 -2.45
N LYS A 448 -28.60 13.72 -1.32
CA LYS A 448 -27.98 13.75 0.02
C LYS A 448 -28.43 12.57 0.86
N GLY A 449 -27.49 11.73 1.28
CA GLY A 449 -27.76 10.50 2.02
C GLY A 449 -28.52 9.45 1.20
N GLU A 450 -28.48 9.55 -0.12
CA GLU A 450 -29.19 8.64 -1.02
C GLU A 450 -28.31 7.45 -1.41
N VAL A 451 -28.94 6.30 -1.63
CA VAL A 451 -28.26 5.08 -2.07
C VAL A 451 -28.26 4.99 -3.62
N ARG A 452 -27.18 4.45 -4.18
CA ARG A 452 -27.01 4.08 -5.59
C ARG A 452 -26.76 2.57 -5.67
N ASN A 453 -27.50 1.92 -6.56
CA ASN A 453 -27.53 0.46 -6.69
C ASN A 453 -26.81 -0.06 -7.94
N GLN A 454 -26.36 0.86 -8.80
CA GLN A 454 -25.66 0.54 -10.03
C GLN A 454 -24.37 -0.24 -9.73
N TYR A 455 -24.09 -1.23 -10.56
CA TYR A 455 -22.83 -1.98 -10.46
C TYR A 455 -21.66 -1.09 -10.90
N HIS A 456 -20.66 -0.98 -10.05
CA HIS A 456 -19.40 -0.30 -10.34
C HIS A 456 -18.22 -1.08 -9.78
N HIS A 457 -17.05 -0.87 -10.39
CA HIS A 457 -15.79 -1.43 -9.95
C HIS A 457 -14.77 -0.31 -9.70
N ILE A 458 -13.71 -0.57 -8.93
CA ILE A 458 -12.69 0.42 -8.56
C ILE A 458 -12.01 1.09 -9.77
N ILE A 459 -11.96 0.39 -10.91
CA ILE A 459 -11.44 0.92 -12.18
C ILE A 459 -12.32 2.03 -12.79
N ASP A 460 -13.55 2.19 -12.31
CA ASP A 460 -14.47 3.23 -12.77
C ASP A 460 -14.19 4.60 -12.12
N ILE A 461 -13.35 4.65 -11.07
CA ILE A 461 -13.03 5.89 -10.35
C ILE A 461 -12.22 6.85 -11.22
N ALA A 462 -11.13 6.39 -11.83
CA ALA A 462 -10.29 7.23 -12.69
C ALA A 462 -11.05 7.89 -13.87
N PRO A 463 -11.85 7.16 -14.69
CA PRO A 463 -12.64 7.81 -15.74
C PRO A 463 -13.74 8.72 -15.19
N THR A 464 -14.30 8.43 -14.00
CA THR A 464 -15.22 9.36 -13.32
C THR A 464 -14.54 10.67 -12.96
N ILE A 465 -13.29 10.61 -12.47
CA ILE A 465 -12.51 11.81 -12.17
C ILE A 465 -12.22 12.61 -13.44
N LEU A 466 -11.81 11.96 -14.54
CA LEU A 466 -11.62 12.63 -15.82
C LEU A 466 -12.88 13.38 -16.29
N GLU A 467 -14.06 12.74 -16.21
CA GLU A 467 -15.33 13.38 -16.56
C GLU A 467 -15.65 14.56 -15.63
N VAL A 468 -15.46 14.42 -14.32
CA VAL A 468 -15.73 15.49 -13.35
C VAL A 468 -14.80 16.69 -13.53
N LEU A 469 -13.54 16.45 -13.87
CA LEU A 469 -12.54 17.49 -14.10
C LEU A 469 -12.60 18.10 -15.50
N ASP A 470 -13.48 17.60 -16.39
CA ASP A 470 -13.54 17.97 -17.80
C ASP A 470 -12.18 17.81 -18.51
N LEU A 471 -11.48 16.71 -18.19
CA LEU A 471 -10.18 16.36 -18.77
C LEU A 471 -10.31 15.19 -19.74
N ASP A 472 -9.78 15.38 -20.95
CA ASP A 472 -9.69 14.30 -21.93
C ASP A 472 -8.59 13.28 -21.54
N PHE A 473 -8.82 12.03 -21.91
CA PHE A 473 -7.78 11.01 -21.85
C PHE A 473 -6.61 11.37 -22.81
N MET A 474 -5.39 11.33 -22.30
CA MET A 474 -4.18 11.58 -23.10
C MET A 474 -3.69 10.28 -23.75
N GLU A 475 -3.81 10.16 -25.07
CA GLU A 475 -3.33 9.00 -25.83
C GLU A 475 -1.80 8.82 -25.78
N GLU A 476 -1.07 9.90 -25.51
CA GLU A 476 0.37 9.91 -25.33
C GLU A 476 0.76 10.81 -24.15
N ILE A 477 1.63 10.29 -23.28
CA ILE A 477 2.17 11.03 -22.13
C ILE A 477 3.68 10.85 -22.14
N ASP A 478 4.43 11.97 -22.10
CA ASP A 478 5.90 11.98 -22.08
C ASP A 478 6.54 11.15 -23.22
N GLY A 479 5.90 11.12 -24.39
CA GLY A 479 6.34 10.37 -25.56
C GLY A 479 5.95 8.89 -25.58
N ILE A 480 5.15 8.44 -24.60
CA ILE A 480 4.73 7.03 -24.43
C ILE A 480 3.25 6.91 -24.73
N LYS A 481 2.91 6.07 -25.71
CA LYS A 481 1.51 5.75 -26.03
C LYS A 481 0.85 5.03 -24.86
N GLN A 482 -0.30 5.53 -24.46
CA GLN A 482 -1.07 5.01 -23.34
C GLN A 482 -2.03 3.90 -23.79
N MET A 483 -2.21 2.90 -22.93
CA MET A 483 -3.22 1.85 -23.05
C MET A 483 -4.61 2.46 -22.86
N PRO A 484 -5.67 1.93 -23.50
CA PRO A 484 -7.04 2.35 -23.21
C PRO A 484 -7.39 2.19 -21.73
N ILE A 485 -8.35 2.99 -21.25
CA ILE A 485 -8.98 2.81 -19.94
C ILE A 485 -9.95 1.61 -20.06
N ASP A 486 -9.94 0.72 -19.07
CA ASP A 486 -10.84 -0.45 -19.05
C ASP A 486 -12.18 -0.14 -18.35
N GLY A 487 -12.16 0.79 -17.38
CA GLY A 487 -13.35 1.22 -16.65
C GLY A 487 -14.20 2.25 -17.40
N GLY A 488 -15.39 2.51 -16.86
CA GLY A 488 -16.32 3.53 -17.37
C GLY A 488 -16.75 4.48 -16.26
N SER A 489 -16.90 5.77 -16.58
CA SER A 489 -17.35 6.75 -15.58
C SER A 489 -18.73 6.38 -15.00
N PHE A 490 -18.89 6.57 -13.69
CA PHE A 490 -20.16 6.42 -13.00
C PHE A 490 -20.85 7.74 -12.68
N ALA A 491 -20.34 8.88 -13.14
CA ALA A 491 -20.94 10.20 -12.92
C ALA A 491 -22.40 10.29 -13.41
N TYR A 492 -22.76 9.49 -14.43
CA TYR A 492 -24.13 9.36 -14.91
C TYR A 492 -25.14 9.03 -13.80
N SER A 493 -24.72 8.33 -12.74
CA SER A 493 -25.57 7.90 -11.62
C SER A 493 -25.79 8.99 -10.56
N PHE A 494 -24.96 10.05 -10.54
CA PHE A 494 -24.97 11.05 -9.46
C PHE A 494 -26.34 11.68 -9.25
N ASN A 495 -26.95 12.13 -10.34
CA ASN A 495 -28.24 12.83 -10.32
C ASN A 495 -29.35 12.01 -11.01
N ALA A 496 -29.12 10.73 -11.28
CA ALA A 496 -30.07 9.81 -11.90
C ALA A 496 -30.05 8.46 -11.15
N PRO A 497 -30.71 8.38 -9.98
CA PRO A 497 -30.67 7.20 -9.10
C PRO A 497 -31.17 5.92 -9.77
N ASP A 498 -32.05 6.04 -10.77
CA ASP A 498 -32.65 4.91 -11.50
C ASP A 498 -31.98 4.64 -12.86
N ALA A 499 -30.83 5.28 -13.15
CA ALA A 499 -30.11 5.03 -14.40
C ALA A 499 -29.67 3.54 -14.47
N PRO A 500 -29.72 2.90 -15.65
CA PRO A 500 -29.29 1.53 -15.81
C PRO A 500 -27.77 1.39 -15.58
N ASP A 501 -27.33 0.17 -15.27
CA ASP A 501 -25.91 -0.18 -15.21
C ASP A 501 -25.24 0.12 -16.56
N GLN A 502 -24.12 0.85 -16.54
CA GLN A 502 -23.24 0.99 -17.71
C GLN A 502 -22.05 0.01 -17.66
N HIS A 503 -21.63 -0.38 -16.46
CA HIS A 503 -20.65 -1.43 -16.25
C HIS A 503 -21.36 -2.79 -16.13
N THR A 504 -21.35 -3.58 -17.20
CA THR A 504 -22.15 -4.81 -17.28
C THR A 504 -21.35 -6.09 -17.13
N THR A 505 -20.03 -6.06 -17.24
CA THR A 505 -19.15 -7.24 -17.12
C THR A 505 -17.88 -6.90 -16.36
N GLN A 506 -17.52 -7.68 -15.34
CA GLN A 506 -16.26 -7.56 -14.62
C GLN A 506 -15.78 -8.95 -14.18
N TYR A 507 -14.54 -9.28 -14.52
CA TYR A 507 -13.88 -10.49 -14.03
C TYR A 507 -13.10 -10.21 -12.73
N TYR A 508 -12.80 -11.27 -11.99
CA TYR A 508 -11.97 -11.26 -10.79
C TYR A 508 -11.05 -12.48 -10.79
N GLU A 509 -9.80 -12.26 -10.36
CA GLU A 509 -8.87 -13.31 -9.99
C GLU A 509 -8.00 -12.83 -8.82
N MET A 510 -7.84 -13.66 -7.80
CA MET A 510 -6.89 -13.44 -6.71
C MET A 510 -6.40 -14.77 -6.15
N TYR A 511 -5.11 -15.04 -6.31
CA TYR A 511 -4.46 -16.24 -5.79
C TYR A 511 -5.21 -17.54 -6.16
N GLY A 512 -5.71 -17.60 -7.39
CA GLY A 512 -6.44 -18.74 -7.94
C GLY A 512 -7.95 -18.69 -7.73
N ASN A 513 -8.46 -17.87 -6.80
CA ASN A 513 -9.90 -17.63 -6.67
C ASN A 513 -10.41 -16.87 -7.89
N ARG A 514 -11.58 -17.24 -8.42
CA ARG A 514 -12.09 -16.71 -9.70
C ARG A 514 -13.57 -16.33 -9.58
N ALA A 515 -13.93 -15.20 -10.18
CA ALA A 515 -15.33 -14.81 -10.33
C ALA A 515 -15.56 -13.97 -11.58
N ILE A 516 -16.79 -13.96 -12.06
CA ILE A 516 -17.25 -12.99 -13.06
C ILE A 516 -18.65 -12.50 -12.71
N TYR A 517 -18.83 -11.19 -12.79
CA TYR A 517 -20.12 -10.54 -12.87
C TYR A 517 -20.47 -10.28 -14.33
N LYS A 518 -21.70 -10.61 -14.74
CA LYS A 518 -22.25 -10.28 -16.07
C LYS A 518 -23.76 -10.08 -16.02
N ASP A 519 -24.22 -8.87 -16.30
CA ASP A 519 -25.63 -8.49 -16.41
C ASP A 519 -26.49 -8.88 -15.19
N GLY A 520 -25.96 -8.73 -13.98
CA GLY A 520 -26.67 -9.11 -12.74
C GLY A 520 -26.45 -10.55 -12.28
N TRP A 521 -25.79 -11.38 -13.08
CA TRP A 521 -25.39 -12.73 -12.67
C TRP A 521 -23.94 -12.75 -12.23
N LYS A 522 -23.62 -13.61 -11.26
CA LYS A 522 -22.25 -13.83 -10.79
C LYS A 522 -21.95 -15.32 -10.68
N ALA A 523 -20.85 -15.76 -11.27
CA ALA A 523 -20.25 -17.07 -11.00
C ALA A 523 -18.98 -16.86 -10.17
N VAL A 524 -18.76 -17.69 -9.16
CA VAL A 524 -17.62 -17.53 -8.24
C VAL A 524 -17.16 -18.87 -7.68
N THR A 525 -15.86 -18.99 -7.39
CA THR A 525 -15.29 -20.16 -6.71
C THR A 525 -14.25 -19.75 -5.67
N ILE A 526 -14.12 -20.58 -4.63
CA ILE A 526 -13.03 -20.53 -3.66
C ILE A 526 -12.01 -21.62 -3.98
N HIS A 527 -10.85 -21.22 -4.48
CA HIS A 527 -9.86 -22.16 -4.97
C HIS A 527 -9.25 -22.98 -3.82
N GLY A 528 -9.31 -24.31 -3.95
CA GLY A 528 -8.80 -25.24 -2.93
C GLY A 528 -9.50 -25.13 -1.55
N ASN A 529 -10.59 -24.38 -1.41
CA ASN A 529 -11.16 -23.96 -0.13
C ASN A 529 -10.13 -23.30 0.82
N ARG A 530 -9.12 -22.62 0.27
CA ARG A 530 -8.04 -22.02 1.04
C ARG A 530 -8.51 -20.74 1.74
N MET A 531 -8.33 -20.68 3.06
CA MET A 531 -8.60 -19.48 3.87
C MET A 531 -7.40 -18.52 3.87
N PRO A 532 -7.59 -17.21 4.11
CA PRO A 532 -6.50 -16.22 4.06
C PRO A 532 -5.34 -16.46 5.04
N TRP A 533 -5.56 -17.21 6.12
CA TRP A 533 -4.53 -17.58 7.11
C TRP A 533 -3.80 -18.89 6.79
N ASP A 534 -4.10 -19.52 5.64
CA ASP A 534 -3.43 -20.72 5.16
C ASP A 534 -2.59 -20.40 3.91
N PHE A 535 -1.27 -20.41 4.07
CA PHE A 535 -0.30 -20.11 3.02
C PHE A 535 0.24 -21.35 2.31
N ALA A 536 -0.21 -22.55 2.70
CA ALA A 536 0.30 -23.82 2.19
C ALA A 536 -0.65 -24.46 1.17
N GLY A 537 -0.09 -25.37 0.37
CA GLY A 537 -0.84 -26.20 -0.55
C GLY A 537 -0.96 -25.63 -1.97
N THR A 538 -1.13 -26.55 -2.91
CA THR A 538 -1.48 -26.27 -4.30
C THR A 538 -2.59 -27.22 -4.73
N TYR A 539 -3.54 -26.75 -5.51
CA TYR A 539 -4.76 -27.50 -5.84
C TYR A 539 -5.02 -27.51 -7.34
N PRO A 540 -5.54 -28.61 -7.92
CA PRO A 540 -5.96 -28.62 -9.31
C PRO A 540 -7.13 -27.65 -9.55
N PHE A 541 -6.99 -26.71 -10.49
CA PHE A 541 -8.05 -25.76 -10.83
C PHE A 541 -9.33 -26.41 -11.40
N ASP A 542 -9.23 -27.63 -11.92
CA ASP A 542 -10.36 -28.42 -12.44
C ASP A 542 -11.24 -29.00 -11.32
N ASP A 543 -10.72 -29.06 -10.09
CA ASP A 543 -11.46 -29.56 -8.91
C ASP A 543 -12.29 -28.44 -8.25
N ASP A 544 -12.16 -27.19 -8.70
CA ASP A 544 -12.86 -26.05 -8.12
C ASP A 544 -14.37 -26.16 -8.33
N VAL A 545 -15.11 -26.01 -7.24
CA VAL A 545 -16.57 -25.97 -7.25
C VAL A 545 -17.01 -24.54 -7.50
N TRP A 546 -17.72 -24.32 -8.60
CA TRP A 546 -18.29 -23.02 -8.95
C TRP A 546 -19.72 -22.88 -8.42
N GLU A 547 -19.99 -21.74 -7.81
CA GLU A 547 -21.31 -21.29 -7.37
C GLU A 547 -21.89 -20.29 -8.38
N LEU A 548 -23.22 -20.19 -8.45
CA LEU A 548 -23.94 -19.27 -9.32
C LEU A 548 -24.97 -18.45 -8.55
N TYR A 549 -24.97 -17.14 -8.74
CA TYR A 549 -25.90 -16.21 -8.10
C TYR A 549 -26.52 -15.24 -9.12
N ASN A 550 -27.79 -14.85 -8.90
CA ASN A 550 -28.38 -13.67 -9.53
C ASN A 550 -28.35 -12.53 -8.51
N VAL A 551 -27.29 -11.72 -8.51
CA VAL A 551 -27.04 -10.71 -7.47
C VAL A 551 -27.97 -9.51 -7.52
N LYS A 552 -28.78 -9.37 -8.59
CA LYS A 552 -29.90 -8.42 -8.64
C LYS A 552 -31.07 -8.86 -7.76
N GLU A 553 -31.24 -10.17 -7.57
CA GLU A 553 -32.31 -10.76 -6.74
C GLU A 553 -31.79 -11.23 -5.37
N ASP A 554 -30.53 -11.66 -5.31
CA ASP A 554 -29.82 -12.09 -4.11
C ASP A 554 -28.56 -11.25 -3.91
N PHE A 555 -28.74 -10.07 -3.31
CA PHE A 555 -27.67 -9.11 -3.03
C PHE A 555 -26.48 -9.72 -2.27
N THR A 556 -26.70 -10.84 -1.57
CA THR A 556 -25.81 -11.37 -0.53
C THR A 556 -25.06 -12.64 -0.90
N GLU A 557 -25.30 -13.23 -2.08
CA GLU A 557 -24.74 -14.53 -2.48
C GLU A 557 -25.12 -15.65 -1.48
N SER A 558 -26.38 -15.63 -1.04
CA SER A 558 -26.90 -16.55 -0.03
C SER A 558 -27.44 -17.85 -0.63
N ASN A 559 -27.94 -17.83 -1.87
CA ASN A 559 -28.62 -18.97 -2.48
C ASN A 559 -27.95 -19.41 -3.79
N ASP A 560 -27.15 -20.47 -3.72
CA ASP A 560 -26.46 -21.02 -4.90
C ASP A 560 -27.47 -21.64 -5.89
N LEU A 561 -27.44 -21.16 -7.12
CA LEU A 561 -28.29 -21.56 -8.23
C LEU A 561 -27.58 -22.49 -9.22
N SER A 562 -26.34 -22.91 -8.95
CA SER A 562 -25.50 -23.71 -9.86
C SER A 562 -26.22 -24.97 -10.35
N GLN A 563 -26.88 -25.69 -9.46
CA GLN A 563 -27.64 -26.91 -9.77
C GLN A 563 -28.94 -26.62 -10.53
N LYS A 564 -29.51 -25.42 -10.37
CA LYS A 564 -30.77 -25.03 -11.01
C LYS A 564 -30.56 -24.47 -12.41
N PHE A 565 -29.45 -23.77 -12.65
CA PHE A 565 -29.12 -23.17 -13.95
C PHE A 565 -27.69 -23.53 -14.40
N PRO A 566 -27.39 -24.83 -14.63
CA PRO A 566 -26.04 -25.27 -14.98
C PRO A 566 -25.56 -24.69 -16.32
N GLU A 567 -26.45 -24.50 -17.30
CA GLU A 567 -26.10 -23.88 -18.59
C GLU A 567 -25.64 -22.42 -18.40
N LYS A 568 -26.33 -21.66 -17.54
CA LYS A 568 -25.95 -20.28 -17.21
C LYS A 568 -24.60 -20.21 -16.49
N LEU A 569 -24.28 -21.20 -15.68
CA LEU A 569 -22.98 -21.30 -15.03
C LEU A 569 -21.86 -21.53 -16.05
N GLU A 570 -22.04 -22.46 -16.99
CA GLU A 570 -21.05 -22.70 -18.06
C GLU A 570 -20.88 -21.46 -18.96
N ASP A 571 -21.97 -20.75 -19.29
CA ASP A 571 -21.89 -19.47 -20.03
C ASP A 571 -21.01 -18.44 -19.31
N LEU A 572 -21.14 -18.33 -17.99
CA LEU A 572 -20.32 -17.40 -17.19
C LEU A 572 -18.88 -17.87 -17.06
N LYS A 573 -18.62 -19.17 -16.89
CA LYS A 573 -17.25 -19.71 -16.89
C LYS A 573 -16.54 -19.42 -18.22
N ALA A 574 -17.23 -19.59 -19.35
CA ALA A 574 -16.70 -19.24 -20.65
C ALA A 574 -16.43 -17.73 -20.79
N ALA A 575 -17.35 -16.88 -20.30
CA ALA A 575 -17.15 -15.43 -20.29
C ALA A 575 -15.97 -15.02 -19.38
N TRP A 576 -15.78 -15.69 -18.24
CA TRP A 576 -14.61 -15.47 -17.37
C TRP A 576 -13.32 -15.80 -18.11
N GLU A 577 -13.28 -16.92 -18.84
CA GLU A 577 -12.09 -17.30 -19.60
C GLU A 577 -11.77 -16.32 -20.74
N GLU A 578 -12.79 -15.81 -21.44
CA GLU A 578 -12.62 -14.78 -22.47
C GLU A 578 -11.98 -13.51 -21.89
N GLU A 579 -12.51 -13.00 -20.78
CA GLU A 579 -11.98 -11.82 -20.10
C GLU A 579 -10.60 -12.10 -19.50
N ALA A 580 -10.35 -13.31 -19.00
CA ALA A 580 -9.05 -13.74 -18.49
C ALA A 580 -7.96 -13.71 -19.57
N TRP A 581 -8.26 -14.15 -20.80
CA TRP A 581 -7.34 -14.03 -21.93
C TRP A 581 -7.15 -12.58 -22.37
N LYS A 582 -8.24 -11.80 -22.45
CA LYS A 582 -8.22 -10.40 -22.86
C LYS A 582 -7.36 -9.53 -21.93
N TYR A 583 -7.40 -9.79 -20.62
CA TYR A 583 -6.77 -8.98 -19.60
C TYR A 583 -5.53 -9.61 -18.96
N ASN A 584 -4.91 -10.61 -19.60
CA ASN A 584 -3.65 -11.23 -19.16
C ASN A 584 -3.69 -11.91 -17.78
N VAL A 585 -4.82 -12.53 -17.41
CA VAL A 585 -4.95 -13.28 -16.14
C VAL A 585 -4.14 -14.58 -16.15
N PHE A 586 -3.86 -15.15 -17.32
CA PHE A 586 -3.07 -16.37 -17.43
C PHE A 586 -1.55 -16.09 -17.41
N PRO A 587 -0.74 -17.03 -16.86
CA PRO A 587 -1.14 -18.30 -16.27
C PRO A 587 -1.67 -18.16 -14.84
N LEU A 588 -2.60 -19.05 -14.46
CA LEU A 588 -2.97 -19.22 -13.05
C LEU A 588 -1.86 -19.98 -12.32
N TYR A 589 -1.48 -19.49 -11.13
CA TYR A 589 -0.48 -20.15 -10.29
C TYR A 589 -0.71 -19.84 -8.82
N ASP A 590 -1.07 -20.87 -8.06
CA ASP A 590 -1.57 -20.81 -6.68
C ASP A 590 -0.51 -21.10 -5.62
N ASP A 591 0.70 -21.51 -6.01
CA ASP A 591 1.83 -21.76 -5.10
C ASP A 591 2.45 -20.45 -4.60
N LEU A 592 1.84 -19.88 -3.56
CA LEU A 592 2.26 -18.61 -2.95
C LEU A 592 3.68 -18.70 -2.41
N GLY A 593 4.03 -19.80 -1.73
CA GLY A 593 5.35 -20.04 -1.17
C GLY A 593 6.45 -19.98 -2.24
N ALA A 594 6.24 -20.65 -3.38
CA ALA A 594 7.17 -20.58 -4.50
C ALA A 594 7.23 -19.17 -5.11
N ARG A 595 6.10 -18.46 -5.24
CA ARG A 595 6.06 -17.09 -5.77
C ARG A 595 6.90 -16.13 -4.91
N PHE A 596 6.65 -16.09 -3.60
CA PHE A 596 7.42 -15.25 -2.66
C PHE A 596 8.91 -15.62 -2.68
N SER A 597 9.24 -16.92 -2.63
CA SER A 597 10.62 -17.40 -2.67
C SER A 597 11.34 -17.03 -3.96
N ASN A 598 10.66 -17.12 -5.10
CA ASN A 598 11.22 -16.76 -6.41
C ASN A 598 11.48 -15.26 -6.52
N VAL A 599 10.56 -14.40 -6.08
CA VAL A 599 10.75 -12.94 -6.03
C VAL A 599 11.98 -12.60 -5.18
N ALA A 600 12.05 -13.15 -3.95
CA ALA A 600 13.19 -12.95 -3.07
C ALA A 600 14.51 -13.40 -3.72
N LYS A 601 14.52 -14.54 -4.41
CA LYS A 601 15.71 -15.07 -5.09
C LYS A 601 16.14 -14.22 -6.29
N ILE A 602 15.19 -13.76 -7.11
CA ILE A 602 15.46 -12.98 -8.33
C ILE A 602 16.06 -11.62 -7.99
N TYR A 603 15.51 -10.95 -6.98
CA TYR A 603 15.92 -9.58 -6.65
C TYR A 603 16.98 -9.50 -5.55
N ALA A 604 17.28 -10.59 -4.84
CA ALA A 604 18.37 -10.63 -3.89
C ALA A 604 19.72 -10.30 -4.57
N PRO A 605 20.56 -9.44 -3.97
CA PRO A 605 21.88 -9.17 -4.51
C PRO A 605 22.75 -10.45 -4.54
N GLN A 606 23.35 -10.75 -5.70
CA GLN A 606 24.10 -12.00 -5.93
C GLN A 606 25.57 -11.95 -5.46
N ARG A 607 25.92 -10.98 -4.60
CA ARG A 607 27.29 -10.81 -4.08
C ARG A 607 27.48 -11.59 -2.78
N LYS A 608 28.72 -12.07 -2.54
CA LYS A 608 29.09 -12.75 -1.28
C LYS A 608 29.56 -11.78 -0.20
N GLU A 609 29.98 -10.58 -0.58
CA GLU A 609 30.45 -9.55 0.33
C GLU A 609 29.66 -8.27 0.09
N PHE A 610 29.19 -7.66 1.18
CA PHE A 610 28.42 -6.43 1.20
C PHE A 610 29.19 -5.44 2.07
N ILE A 611 29.47 -4.26 1.54
CA ILE A 611 30.13 -3.18 2.27
C ILE A 611 29.17 -2.01 2.33
N PHE A 612 28.90 -1.54 3.55
CA PHE A 612 28.00 -0.45 3.84
C PHE A 612 28.74 0.68 4.53
N TYR A 613 28.41 1.91 4.17
CA TYR A 613 29.03 3.12 4.69
C TYR A 613 27.95 4.00 5.35
N PRO A 614 28.01 4.24 6.67
CA PRO A 614 27.16 5.25 7.30
C PRO A 614 27.63 6.66 6.91
N PRO A 615 26.77 7.69 7.03
CA PRO A 615 25.38 7.61 7.48
C PRO A 615 24.37 7.19 6.39
N GLY A 616 24.82 6.93 5.15
CA GLY A 616 23.92 6.69 4.01
C GLY A 616 23.33 5.28 3.90
N ALA A 617 23.90 4.29 4.59
CA ALA A 617 23.40 2.91 4.56
C ALA A 617 22.24 2.71 5.55
N VAL A 618 21.11 3.35 5.27
CA VAL A 618 19.88 3.31 6.06
C VAL A 618 18.68 3.06 5.17
N ARG A 619 17.56 2.59 5.74
CA ARG A 619 16.28 2.40 5.05
C ARG A 619 16.38 1.47 3.83
N ILE A 620 17.28 0.48 3.92
CA ILE A 620 17.44 -0.53 2.87
C ILE A 620 16.39 -1.62 3.10
N SER A 621 15.53 -1.86 2.10
CA SER A 621 14.52 -2.91 2.20
C SER A 621 15.15 -4.29 2.40
N GLU A 622 14.48 -5.16 3.19
CA GLU A 622 14.98 -6.50 3.50
C GLU A 622 15.35 -7.33 2.24
N PRO A 623 14.56 -7.33 1.14
CA PRO A 623 14.92 -8.04 -0.09
C PRO A 623 16.22 -7.57 -0.75
N TYR A 624 16.65 -6.32 -0.52
CA TYR A 624 17.88 -5.76 -1.07
C TYR A 624 19.05 -5.75 -0.07
N SER A 625 18.77 -6.10 1.20
CA SER A 625 19.77 -6.32 2.23
C SER A 625 20.55 -7.64 2.02
N PRO A 626 21.63 -7.91 2.77
CA PRO A 626 22.33 -9.19 2.69
C PRO A 626 21.39 -10.36 3.04
N PRO A 627 21.24 -11.38 2.18
CA PRO A 627 20.29 -12.49 2.41
C PRO A 627 20.84 -13.51 3.42
N VAL A 628 20.88 -13.12 4.70
CA VAL A 628 21.53 -13.85 5.81
C VAL A 628 20.73 -15.00 6.41
N LYS A 629 19.41 -15.02 6.20
CA LYS A 629 18.51 -16.02 6.80
C LYS A 629 18.91 -17.43 6.38
N ASN A 630 19.00 -18.32 7.36
CA ASN A 630 19.40 -19.72 7.20
C ASN A 630 20.75 -19.91 6.48
N LYS A 631 21.66 -18.94 6.56
CA LYS A 631 23.00 -19.01 5.96
C LYS A 631 24.10 -18.63 6.95
N ASN A 632 25.25 -19.27 6.79
CA ASN A 632 26.47 -18.89 7.48
C ASN A 632 26.91 -17.49 7.02
N HIS A 633 27.19 -16.61 7.96
CA HIS A 633 27.63 -15.26 7.64
C HIS A 633 28.50 -14.67 8.74
N SER A 634 29.15 -13.55 8.42
CA SER A 634 29.80 -12.71 9.43
C SER A 634 29.52 -11.24 9.18
N ILE A 635 29.38 -10.50 10.27
CA ILE A 635 29.21 -9.05 10.30
C ILE A 635 30.46 -8.47 10.92
N THR A 636 31.15 -7.55 10.24
CA THR A 636 32.39 -6.91 10.71
C THR A 636 32.23 -5.40 10.66
N ALA A 637 32.30 -4.73 11.81
CA ALA A 637 32.28 -3.27 11.93
C ALA A 637 33.70 -2.75 12.19
N TYR A 638 34.10 -1.74 11.42
CA TYR A 638 35.35 -1.01 11.61
C TYR A 638 35.01 0.32 12.30
N VAL A 639 35.38 0.46 13.56
CA VAL A 639 35.00 1.60 14.39
C VAL A 639 36.22 2.30 14.98
N ASP A 640 36.09 3.58 15.25
CA ASP A 640 36.97 4.32 16.16
C ASP A 640 36.20 4.65 17.44
N MET A 641 36.66 4.07 18.55
CA MET A 641 36.03 4.12 19.86
C MET A 641 36.54 5.34 20.66
N PRO A 642 35.64 6.26 21.07
CA PRO A 642 36.01 7.46 21.80
C PRO A 642 36.51 7.14 23.23
N LYS A 643 37.18 8.11 23.87
CA LYS A 643 37.86 7.89 25.15
C LYS A 643 36.91 7.54 26.30
N GLU A 644 35.70 8.05 26.24
CA GLU A 644 34.59 7.87 27.17
C GLU A 644 33.78 6.59 26.90
N GLY A 645 34.07 5.87 25.81
CA GLY A 645 33.31 4.71 25.35
C GLY A 645 32.15 5.10 24.43
N ALA A 646 31.62 4.13 23.69
CA ALA A 646 30.48 4.34 22.79
C ALA A 646 29.28 3.48 23.19
N SER A 647 28.11 3.86 22.68
CA SER A 647 26.88 3.08 22.73
C SER A 647 26.12 3.28 21.42
N GLY A 648 25.24 2.34 21.10
CA GLY A 648 24.33 2.44 19.95
C GLY A 648 24.53 1.32 18.92
N VAL A 649 23.68 1.34 17.91
CA VAL A 649 23.54 0.26 16.92
C VAL A 649 24.62 0.36 15.84
N LEU A 650 25.31 -0.75 15.59
CA LEU A 650 26.26 -0.87 14.47
C LEU A 650 25.54 -1.33 13.21
N VAL A 651 24.64 -2.30 13.34
CA VAL A 651 23.72 -2.74 12.28
C VAL A 651 22.44 -3.32 12.89
N ALA A 652 21.31 -3.12 12.23
CA ALA A 652 20.04 -3.77 12.50
C ALA A 652 19.38 -4.23 11.21
N ALA A 653 18.62 -5.32 11.28
CA ALA A 653 17.74 -5.78 10.23
C ALA A 653 16.46 -6.34 10.87
N GLY A 654 15.31 -5.74 10.54
CA GLY A 654 14.03 -6.02 11.19
C GLY A 654 13.72 -4.99 12.29
N GLY A 655 12.88 -5.35 13.26
CA GLY A 655 12.48 -4.46 14.36
C GLY A 655 11.98 -5.19 15.60
N LEU A 656 11.09 -4.55 16.36
CA LEU A 656 10.52 -5.03 17.62
C LEU A 656 9.91 -6.43 17.49
N TYR A 657 9.44 -6.79 16.30
CA TYR A 657 8.68 -8.01 16.03
C TYR A 657 9.47 -9.14 15.39
N GLY A 658 10.74 -8.91 15.05
CA GLY A 658 11.61 -9.93 14.47
C GLY A 658 12.86 -9.31 13.88
N GLY A 659 14.00 -10.01 13.93
CA GLY A 659 15.24 -9.54 13.31
C GLY A 659 16.50 -9.82 14.12
N TYR A 660 17.58 -9.14 13.76
CA TYR A 660 18.83 -9.15 14.51
C TYR A 660 19.48 -7.77 14.56
N THR A 661 20.30 -7.56 15.59
CA THR A 661 21.13 -6.35 15.71
C THR A 661 22.50 -6.68 16.31
N LEU A 662 23.53 -5.95 15.84
CA LEU A 662 24.84 -5.88 16.47
C LEU A 662 25.02 -4.44 16.98
N TYR A 663 25.31 -4.29 18.26
CA TYR A 663 25.40 -2.97 18.90
C TYR A 663 26.46 -2.93 19.99
N VAL A 664 26.77 -1.71 20.43
CA VAL A 664 27.59 -1.46 21.62
C VAL A 664 26.69 -0.97 22.74
N LYS A 665 26.82 -1.57 23.92
CA LYS A 665 26.15 -1.13 25.15
C LYS A 665 27.08 -1.33 26.33
N ASP A 666 27.15 -0.32 27.21
CA ASP A 666 28.04 -0.30 28.38
C ASP A 666 29.49 -0.65 28.01
N ASN A 667 29.95 -0.09 26.88
CA ASN A 667 31.26 -0.33 26.27
C ASN A 667 31.57 -1.82 26.00
N ARG A 668 30.54 -2.61 25.65
CA ARG A 668 30.66 -4.03 25.28
C ARG A 668 29.94 -4.27 23.96
N LEU A 669 30.53 -5.12 23.13
CA LEU A 669 29.88 -5.64 21.93
C LEU A 669 28.78 -6.61 22.33
N VAL A 670 27.61 -6.45 21.71
CA VAL A 670 26.43 -7.29 21.91
C VAL A 670 25.82 -7.63 20.57
N TYR A 671 25.48 -8.90 20.38
CA TYR A 671 24.60 -9.37 19.30
C TYR A 671 23.29 -9.83 19.92
N GLU A 672 22.17 -9.41 19.35
CA GLU A 672 20.85 -9.86 19.77
C GLU A 672 20.07 -10.35 18.55
N TYR A 673 19.49 -11.55 18.68
CA TYR A 673 18.50 -12.06 17.75
C TYR A 673 17.13 -12.02 18.42
N ASN A 674 16.18 -11.34 17.79
CA ASN A 674 14.80 -11.23 18.24
C ASN A 674 13.94 -12.17 17.37
N ALA A 675 13.43 -13.27 17.93
CA ALA A 675 12.49 -14.16 17.27
C ALA A 675 11.06 -13.84 17.75
N TYR A 676 10.28 -13.18 16.88
CA TYR A 676 8.86 -12.89 17.06
C TYR A 676 8.49 -12.02 18.27
N ASN A 677 9.44 -11.29 18.88
CA ASN A 677 9.26 -10.63 20.19
C ASN A 677 8.90 -11.58 21.34
N GLU A 678 9.16 -12.88 21.16
CA GLU A 678 8.91 -13.95 22.12
C GLU A 678 10.23 -14.48 22.69
N ASP A 679 11.15 -14.87 21.80
CA ASP A 679 12.46 -15.40 22.18
C ASP A 679 13.57 -14.40 21.79
N ARG A 680 14.38 -14.00 22.78
CA ARG A 680 15.50 -13.07 22.56
C ARG A 680 16.82 -13.72 22.95
N PHE A 681 17.70 -13.90 21.97
CA PHE A 681 19.01 -14.50 22.15
C PHE A 681 20.08 -13.40 22.19
N THR A 682 20.57 -13.07 23.39
CA THR A 682 21.57 -12.01 23.59
C THR A 682 22.93 -12.61 23.89
N ILE A 683 23.92 -12.29 23.06
CA ILE A 683 25.32 -12.69 23.23
C ILE A 683 26.13 -11.44 23.50
N LYS A 684 26.84 -11.41 24.63
CA LYS A 684 27.61 -10.25 25.10
C LYS A 684 29.09 -10.60 25.23
N SER A 685 29.95 -9.67 24.81
CA SER A 685 31.39 -9.77 25.03
C SER A 685 31.73 -9.81 26.53
N ASN A 686 32.67 -10.69 26.91
CA ASN A 686 33.17 -10.86 28.27
C ASN A 686 34.22 -9.81 28.66
N THR A 687 34.80 -9.12 27.68
CA THR A 687 35.70 -7.97 27.86
C THR A 687 35.03 -6.64 27.45
N ALA A 688 35.53 -5.53 27.99
CA ALA A 688 35.16 -4.20 27.52
C ALA A 688 35.91 -3.85 26.23
N LEU A 689 35.31 -2.99 25.39
CA LEU A 689 35.91 -2.58 24.13
C LEU A 689 37.11 -1.63 24.35
N PRO A 690 38.22 -1.82 23.61
CA PRO A 690 39.35 -0.90 23.64
C PRO A 690 38.99 0.45 23.01
N LYS A 691 39.85 1.45 23.23
CA LYS A 691 39.74 2.81 22.66
C LYS A 691 40.52 2.88 21.34
N GLY A 692 40.16 3.82 20.47
CA GLY A 692 40.81 3.99 19.16
C GLY A 692 40.22 3.06 18.10
N GLU A 693 40.99 2.73 17.07
CA GLU A 693 40.57 1.82 16.00
C GLU A 693 40.34 0.40 16.53
N VAL A 694 39.12 -0.12 16.33
CA VAL A 694 38.69 -1.45 16.75
C VAL A 694 37.95 -2.15 15.61
N VAL A 695 38.23 -3.43 15.43
CA VAL A 695 37.46 -4.31 14.54
C VAL A 695 36.54 -5.18 15.40
N LEU A 696 35.24 -4.97 15.26
CA LEU A 696 34.20 -5.71 15.97
C LEU A 696 33.57 -6.70 15.00
N LYS A 697 33.45 -7.98 15.38
CA LYS A 697 32.92 -9.00 14.48
C LYS A 697 31.97 -9.95 15.17
N ALA A 698 30.88 -10.30 14.50
CA ALA A 698 30.02 -11.42 14.83
C ALA A 698 30.09 -12.47 13.71
N VAL A 699 30.22 -13.74 14.07
CA VAL A 699 30.13 -14.89 13.16
C VAL A 699 28.89 -15.68 13.53
N TYR A 700 28.02 -15.90 12.56
CA TYR A 700 26.77 -16.64 12.68
C TYR A 700 26.89 -17.95 11.90
N GLU A 701 26.80 -19.08 12.60
CA GLU A 701 26.94 -20.43 12.03
C GLU A 701 25.66 -21.21 12.25
N VAL A 702 25.04 -21.63 11.15
CA VAL A 702 23.77 -22.35 11.10
C VAL A 702 24.03 -23.84 11.30
N ASN A 703 23.29 -24.43 12.23
CA ASN A 703 23.26 -25.87 12.47
C ASN A 703 22.34 -26.58 11.47
N GLU A 704 22.44 -27.90 11.39
CA GLU A 704 21.61 -28.71 10.47
C GLU A 704 20.10 -28.51 10.72
N ASP A 705 19.70 -28.29 11.97
CA ASP A 705 18.33 -28.06 12.43
C ASP A 705 17.84 -26.61 12.29
N LYS A 706 18.61 -25.75 11.60
CA LYS A 706 18.34 -24.31 11.39
C LYS A 706 18.42 -23.43 12.64
N THR A 707 18.82 -23.97 13.79
CA THR A 707 19.34 -23.16 14.90
C THR A 707 20.72 -22.61 14.53
N ALA A 708 21.30 -21.73 15.34
CA ALA A 708 22.62 -21.20 15.08
C ALA A 708 23.45 -20.94 16.33
N VAL A 709 24.75 -20.78 16.14
CA VAL A 709 25.69 -20.28 17.15
C VAL A 709 26.27 -18.96 16.67
N VAL A 710 26.28 -17.97 17.56
CA VAL A 710 26.90 -16.66 17.32
C VAL A 710 28.16 -16.56 18.15
N THR A 711 29.28 -16.24 17.50
CA THR A 711 30.58 -16.00 18.14
C THR A 711 31.03 -14.56 17.90
N LEU A 712 31.38 -13.85 18.98
CA LEU A 712 31.83 -12.46 18.95
C LEU A 712 33.34 -12.36 19.03
N PHE A 713 33.91 -11.44 18.26
CA PHE A 713 35.33 -11.14 18.23
C PHE A 713 35.61 -9.65 18.35
N VAL A 714 36.70 -9.31 19.02
CA VAL A 714 37.27 -7.95 19.10
C VAL A 714 38.73 -8.04 18.67
N ASN A 715 39.11 -7.34 17.61
CA ASN A 715 40.46 -7.38 17.03
C ASN A 715 40.97 -8.81 16.73
N GLY A 716 40.05 -9.72 16.37
CA GLY A 716 40.35 -11.12 16.06
C GLY A 716 40.34 -12.08 17.26
N GLU A 717 40.26 -11.58 18.50
CA GLU A 717 40.15 -12.41 19.70
C GLU A 717 38.68 -12.72 20.00
N GLN A 718 38.37 -13.99 20.30
CA GLN A 718 37.02 -14.40 20.68
C GLN A 718 36.68 -13.87 22.09
N VAL A 719 35.58 -13.14 22.19
CA VAL A 719 35.14 -12.48 23.44
C VAL A 719 33.75 -12.92 23.89
N GLY A 720 33.02 -13.72 23.12
CA GLY A 720 31.70 -14.20 23.50
C GLY A 720 31.18 -15.25 22.54
N GLN A 721 30.29 -16.12 23.02
CA GLN A 721 29.59 -17.09 22.19
C GLN A 721 28.25 -17.44 22.84
N GLY A 722 27.23 -17.69 22.02
CA GLY A 722 25.93 -18.16 22.50
C GLY A 722 25.02 -18.69 21.40
N PRO A 723 23.94 -19.39 21.76
CA PRO A 723 23.03 -20.01 20.80
C PRO A 723 21.92 -19.06 20.32
N VAL A 724 21.36 -19.36 19.15
CA VAL A 724 20.09 -18.85 18.62
C VAL A 724 19.23 -20.06 18.29
N ASN A 725 18.28 -20.39 19.18
CA ASN A 725 17.53 -21.65 19.12
C ASN A 725 16.22 -21.55 18.32
N ARG A 726 15.84 -20.35 17.87
CA ARG A 726 14.66 -20.10 17.04
C ARG A 726 14.98 -19.02 16.03
N THR A 727 14.64 -19.25 14.77
CA THR A 727 14.95 -18.37 13.64
C THR A 727 13.74 -18.16 12.75
N HIS A 728 13.78 -17.12 11.92
CA HIS A 728 12.75 -16.86 10.91
C HIS A 728 13.02 -17.66 9.63
N PRO A 729 12.06 -18.45 9.14
CA PRO A 729 12.19 -19.13 7.85
C PRO A 729 12.04 -18.18 6.66
N GLY A 730 11.19 -17.15 6.79
CA GLY A 730 10.76 -16.22 5.74
C GLY A 730 11.27 -14.80 5.98
N GLN A 731 10.40 -13.85 6.28
CA GLN A 731 10.74 -12.43 6.44
C GLN A 731 10.88 -12.03 7.92
N TYR A 732 11.66 -10.98 8.21
CA TYR A 732 11.75 -10.40 9.55
C TYR A 732 10.61 -9.40 9.82
N SER A 733 10.22 -8.62 8.80
CA SER A 733 9.14 -7.65 8.87
C SER A 733 8.61 -7.30 7.47
N LEU A 734 7.37 -6.83 7.39
CA LEU A 734 6.81 -6.23 6.17
C LEU A 734 7.18 -4.74 6.00
N SER A 735 7.47 -4.02 7.09
CA SER A 735 7.67 -2.56 7.11
C SER A 735 8.96 -2.05 7.75
N GLU A 736 9.79 -2.92 8.33
CA GLU A 736 11.11 -2.54 8.88
C GLU A 736 12.25 -2.64 7.84
N THR A 737 13.43 -2.14 8.20
CA THR A 737 14.56 -1.99 7.26
C THR A 737 15.85 -2.63 7.74
N PHE A 738 16.86 -2.61 6.87
CA PHE A 738 18.26 -2.84 7.17
C PHE A 738 18.99 -1.50 7.30
N ASP A 739 19.65 -1.28 8.43
CA ASP A 739 20.26 -0.02 8.81
C ASP A 739 21.67 -0.21 9.39
N VAL A 740 22.57 0.74 9.11
CA VAL A 740 23.96 0.74 9.60
C VAL A 740 24.26 2.04 10.35
N GLY A 741 24.77 1.89 11.58
CA GLY A 741 25.07 3.00 12.49
C GLY A 741 23.88 3.54 13.28
N GLN A 742 22.67 3.04 13.01
CA GLN A 742 21.43 3.27 13.76
C GLN A 742 20.43 2.14 13.43
N ASP A 743 19.25 2.18 14.05
CA ASP A 743 18.11 1.31 13.77
C ASP A 743 16.90 2.22 13.52
N THR A 744 16.34 2.17 12.31
CA THR A 744 15.22 3.05 11.92
C THR A 744 13.91 2.29 12.02
N GLY A 745 12.79 2.98 12.31
CA GLY A 745 11.53 2.28 12.64
C GLY A 745 11.51 1.77 14.09
N THR A 746 11.01 0.55 14.33
CA THR A 746 11.02 -0.01 15.70
C THR A 746 12.38 -0.64 16.04
N PRO A 747 12.93 -0.44 17.25
CA PRO A 747 14.19 -1.07 17.62
C PRO A 747 14.11 -2.60 17.69
N VAL A 748 15.07 -3.29 17.08
CA VAL A 748 15.19 -4.76 17.21
C VAL A 748 15.40 -5.14 18.67
N SER A 749 16.23 -4.41 19.41
CA SER A 749 16.54 -4.67 20.83
C SER A 749 15.74 -3.76 21.77
N LYS A 750 15.15 -4.35 22.82
CA LYS A 750 14.46 -3.61 23.90
C LYS A 750 15.40 -2.72 24.73
N HIS A 751 16.72 -2.85 24.56
CA HIS A 751 17.68 -1.96 25.21
C HIS A 751 17.70 -0.55 24.65
N PHE A 752 17.17 -0.38 23.44
CA PHE A 752 17.07 0.91 22.79
C PHE A 752 15.63 1.38 22.75
N THR A 753 15.50 2.71 22.79
CA THR A 753 14.28 3.39 22.33
C THR A 753 14.50 3.81 20.87
N ARG A 754 13.67 4.72 20.37
CA ARG A 754 13.87 5.37 19.06
C ARG A 754 15.20 6.16 18.96
N GLU A 755 15.88 6.39 20.10
CA GLU A 755 17.23 6.96 20.17
C GLU A 755 18.30 5.87 20.31
N ASN A 756 18.93 5.50 19.19
CA ASN A 756 19.81 4.32 19.13
C ASN A 756 21.08 4.50 18.26
N LYS A 757 21.31 5.72 17.74
CA LYS A 757 22.46 6.03 16.87
C LYS A 757 23.79 5.73 17.58
N PHE A 758 24.72 5.11 16.87
CA PHE A 758 26.06 4.84 17.37
C PHE A 758 26.81 6.15 17.67
N THR A 759 27.35 6.25 18.89
CA THR A 759 28.05 7.46 19.37
C THR A 759 29.54 7.49 19.06
N GLY A 760 30.12 6.38 18.58
CA GLY A 760 31.49 6.35 18.04
C GLY A 760 31.51 6.66 16.54
N ASN A 761 32.70 6.62 15.94
CA ASN A 761 32.83 6.72 14.49
C ASN A 761 32.80 5.32 13.87
N LEU A 762 31.81 5.01 13.03
CA LEU A 762 31.72 3.77 12.26
C LEU A 762 32.18 4.07 10.83
N ASP A 763 33.34 3.57 10.43
CA ASP A 763 33.88 3.78 9.07
C ASP A 763 33.07 2.99 8.04
N ARG A 764 32.96 1.68 8.26
CA ARG A 764 32.21 0.77 7.39
C ARG A 764 31.77 -0.49 8.13
N LEU A 765 30.74 -1.11 7.57
CA LEU A 765 30.26 -2.45 7.96
C LEU A 765 30.42 -3.40 6.78
N VAL A 766 30.98 -4.59 7.03
CA VAL A 766 31.14 -5.65 6.04
C VAL A 766 30.31 -6.87 6.46
N VAL A 767 29.39 -7.30 5.60
CA VAL A 767 28.67 -8.56 5.74
C VAL A 767 29.18 -9.55 4.69
N SER A 768 29.74 -10.67 5.16
CA SER A 768 30.25 -11.75 4.30
C SER A 768 29.39 -12.99 4.44
N LEU A 769 28.82 -13.47 3.33
CA LEU A 769 28.10 -14.74 3.23
C LEU A 769 29.11 -15.86 2.96
N LYS A 770 28.98 -16.98 3.68
CA LYS A 770 29.88 -18.14 3.55
C LYS A 770 29.23 -19.29 2.82
#